data_AF-A0A229VWH7-F1
#
_entry.id   AF-A0A229VWH7-F1
#
_cell.length_a   1.000
_cell.length_b   1.000
_cell.length_c   1.000
_cell.angle_alpha   90.00
_cell.angle_beta   90.00
_cell.angle_gamma   90.00
#
_symmetry.space_group_name_H-M   'P 1'
#
loop_
_entity.id
_entity.type
_entity.pdbx_description
1 polymer ?
#
loop_
_entity_poly.entity_id
_entity_poly.type
_entity_poly.pdbx_seq_one_letter_code
_entity_poly.pdbx_strand_id
1 'polypeptide(L)'
;MAVVNGRIIDLVNNTHGVRGERPETLYQTQPHLRTVISFLASNVAQLPLKCYQRNADNDRERDTDSVLSRLLRNPNPDMTGYELIYALVSDLKLYDAAYWWVYRDASAPTGWVIRQLPPSWVLTTYSSNGFGLDAIDVKNPLNGAPPVHIEFSNLIVFHGWNPCDPRFGSTPIEALRQILMEQFSAWRFREQVWENGGRFDKYISRPANVQPWTDAQAERFKTDMQEKWTGNDGSSAGKMPVLEDGMTINSAEFNAREAQWLETTKLSLQTVASVYHLNPTMVGASEGATYANVREYARMLYTDTLGPDLRMIADRINMRLLPMLGMPSNEYVEFDIQAKLSGNFEEQASQIQSSVGAPWMTRNEARALANLPRVDGGDEMITPLNVLVGGQASPTDSGDGVTPADPYASNAGIPESKSLGLVGRKARGHATAEQADEIADVLRNFFKRQRKSIIAALDAKKGQFEFKANESPDWWDQERWDRELAKDLQPFVVSQSIQAAHEALRNLGLDPDSYDKDQTVEYLTRLAAGRAHGINLVTLRQLIAAITGDLSDDAVKHDPAGVFDVAETSRAATAAVGIATAVSGWGTMEAARQQAPAETTKTWIVTSRNPRPSHARMNGQTVGYKETFSNGAEWPGDRSALGVDEIAGCTCEVEITIP
;
A
#
# COMPACT_ATOMS: atom_id res chain seq x y z
N MET A 1 43.14 23.22 38.82
CA MET A 1 43.50 23.61 37.44
C MET A 1 43.98 22.38 36.70
N ALA A 2 43.08 21.76 35.93
CA ALA A 2 43.41 20.86 34.81
C ALA A 2 42.16 20.82 33.92
N VAL A 3 41.90 21.96 33.28
CA VAL A 3 41.00 22.06 32.13
C VAL A 3 41.79 21.43 30.99
N VAL A 4 41.51 20.17 30.67
CA VAL A 4 42.06 19.52 29.48
C VAL A 4 40.98 19.55 28.42
N ASN A 5 41.09 20.54 27.54
CA ASN A 5 40.35 20.70 26.29
C ASN A 5 38.84 20.50 26.41
N GLY A 6 38.19 21.52 26.97
CA GLY A 6 36.77 21.80 26.71
C GLY A 6 36.55 22.03 25.22
N ARG A 7 36.40 20.94 24.46
CA ARG A 7 35.51 20.96 23.31
C ARG A 7 34.11 20.98 23.91
N ILE A 8 33.49 22.17 23.90
CA ILE A 8 32.05 22.26 23.74
C ILE A 8 31.78 21.50 22.45
N ILE A 9 31.46 20.21 22.55
CA ILE A 9 30.89 19.51 21.40
C ILE A 9 29.44 19.96 21.44
N ASP A 10 29.17 21.03 20.70
CA ASP A 10 27.83 21.52 20.39
C ASP A 10 27.11 20.44 19.56
N LEU A 11 26.83 19.27 20.15
CA LEU A 11 26.34 18.08 19.44
C LEU A 11 24.96 18.32 18.81
N VAL A 12 24.21 19.27 19.36
CA VAL A 12 22.87 19.64 18.88
C VAL A 12 22.86 21.00 18.17
N ASN A 13 23.86 21.85 18.43
CA ASN A 13 23.99 23.16 17.76
C ASN A 13 24.82 23.11 16.47
N ASN A 14 25.60 22.05 16.24
CA ASN A 14 26.46 21.89 15.06
C ASN A 14 25.88 20.95 14.00
N THR A 15 24.63 20.50 14.15
CA THR A 15 23.85 20.10 12.98
C THR A 15 23.54 21.38 12.21
N HIS A 16 24.41 21.75 11.28
CA HIS A 16 24.06 22.70 10.24
C HIS A 16 22.99 22.02 9.38
N GLY A 17 21.75 22.05 9.84
CA GLY A 17 20.64 21.55 9.03
C GLY A 17 20.56 22.35 7.74
N VAL A 18 19.54 22.06 6.95
CA VAL A 18 19.30 22.73 5.67
C VAL A 18 19.37 24.26 5.85
N ARG A 19 20.44 24.91 5.36
CA ARG A 19 20.74 26.36 5.48
C ARG A 19 20.98 26.88 6.91
N GLY A 20 21.36 26.01 7.85
CA GLY A 20 21.54 26.37 9.26
C GLY A 20 20.23 26.33 10.07
N GLU A 21 19.13 25.84 9.49
CA GLU A 21 17.91 25.56 10.24
C GLU A 21 18.08 24.34 11.13
N ARG A 22 17.53 24.40 12.34
CA ARG A 22 17.63 23.31 13.31
C ARG A 22 16.63 22.19 12.97
N PRO A 23 16.91 20.92 13.35
CA PRO A 23 15.99 19.80 13.13
C PRO A 23 14.53 20.08 13.57
N GLU A 24 14.34 20.77 14.69
CA GLU A 24 13.01 21.16 15.19
C GLU A 24 12.25 22.09 14.22
N THR A 25 12.95 23.02 13.55
CA THR A 25 12.36 23.91 12.55
C THR A 25 11.95 23.15 11.31
N LEU A 26 12.79 22.20 10.87
CA LEU A 26 12.49 21.35 9.72
C LEU A 26 11.27 20.46 10.01
N TYR A 27 11.17 19.88 11.21
CA TYR A 27 9.99 19.10 11.60
C TYR A 27 8.69 19.93 11.60
N GLN A 28 8.76 21.21 11.99
CA GLN A 28 7.58 22.10 11.99
C GLN A 28 7.16 22.55 10.60
N THR A 29 8.13 22.79 9.70
CA THR A 29 7.89 23.42 8.39
C THR A 29 7.75 22.42 7.25
N GLN A 30 8.34 21.22 7.34
CA GLN A 30 8.38 20.22 6.28
C GLN A 30 7.30 19.14 6.48
N PRO A 31 6.18 19.17 5.74
CA PRO A 31 5.06 18.22 5.93
C PRO A 31 5.45 16.76 5.68
N HIS A 32 6.31 16.46 4.70
CA HIS A 32 6.74 15.09 4.40
C HIS A 32 7.56 14.48 5.55
N LEU A 33 8.50 15.24 6.10
CA LEU A 33 9.30 14.83 7.26
C LEU A 33 8.40 14.58 8.48
N ARG A 34 7.49 15.52 8.78
CA ARG A 34 6.55 15.39 9.90
C ARG A 34 5.64 14.19 9.75
N THR A 35 5.13 13.93 8.55
CA THR A 35 4.24 12.80 8.26
C THR A 35 4.92 11.47 8.55
N VAL A 36 6.14 11.27 8.02
CA VAL A 36 6.88 10.01 8.21
C VAL A 36 7.25 9.79 9.67
N ILE A 37 7.79 10.81 10.35
CA ILE A 37 8.18 10.69 11.76
C ILE A 37 6.96 10.44 12.66
N SER A 38 5.88 11.21 12.48
CA SER A 38 4.65 11.02 13.28
C SER A 38 4.03 9.64 13.03
N PHE A 39 4.04 9.16 11.78
CA PHE A 39 3.55 7.83 11.44
C PHE A 39 4.33 6.74 12.17
N LEU A 40 5.67 6.78 12.15
CA LEU A 40 6.51 5.80 12.85
C LEU A 40 6.32 5.88 14.37
N ALA A 41 6.35 7.09 14.92
CA ALA A 41 6.18 7.32 16.36
C ALA A 41 4.82 6.84 16.87
N SER A 42 3.73 7.14 16.16
CA SER A 42 2.39 6.64 16.50
C SER A 42 2.30 5.12 16.42
N ASN A 43 2.89 4.50 15.39
CA ASN A 43 2.84 3.04 15.23
C ASN A 43 3.62 2.28 16.30
N VAL A 44 4.70 2.86 16.83
CA VAL A 44 5.42 2.29 17.97
C VAL A 44 4.70 2.56 19.28
N ALA A 45 4.25 3.81 19.52
CA ALA A 45 3.62 4.20 20.78
C ALA A 45 2.30 3.46 21.06
N GLN A 46 1.57 3.06 20.02
CA GLN A 46 0.35 2.26 20.17
C GLN A 46 0.61 0.80 20.58
N LEU A 47 1.85 0.32 20.54
CA LEU A 47 2.18 -1.04 20.96
C LEU A 47 2.18 -1.14 22.49
N PRO A 48 1.48 -2.13 23.08
CA PRO A 48 1.58 -2.36 24.51
C PRO A 48 2.99 -2.76 24.90
N LEU A 49 3.64 -1.95 25.75
CA LEU A 49 4.87 -2.31 26.43
C LEU A 49 4.52 -3.11 27.70
N LYS A 50 4.81 -4.41 27.71
CA LYS A 50 4.41 -5.34 28.78
C LYS A 50 5.62 -5.75 29.61
N CYS A 51 5.44 -5.80 30.93
CA CYS A 51 6.41 -6.37 31.86
C CYS A 51 6.12 -7.85 32.06
N TYR A 52 7.19 -8.65 32.15
CA TYR A 52 7.14 -10.07 32.39
C TYR A 52 8.14 -10.47 33.46
N GLN A 53 7.79 -11.48 34.24
CA GLN A 53 8.70 -12.15 35.16
C GLN A 53 9.03 -13.55 34.60
N ARG A 54 10.31 -13.83 34.42
CA ARG A 54 10.81 -15.13 33.95
C ARG A 54 11.10 -16.02 35.15
N ASN A 55 10.26 -17.01 35.41
CA ASN A 55 10.44 -17.95 36.51
C ASN A 55 11.27 -19.18 36.08
N ALA A 56 11.18 -19.57 34.81
CA ALA A 56 11.96 -20.62 34.15
C ALA A 56 12.06 -20.35 32.63
N ASP A 57 12.83 -21.15 31.88
CA ASP A 57 13.09 -20.91 30.44
C ASP A 57 11.81 -20.78 29.58
N ASN A 58 10.75 -21.51 29.94
CA ASN A 58 9.45 -21.47 29.27
C ASN A 58 8.31 -20.95 30.16
N ASP A 59 8.63 -20.35 31.31
CA ASP A 59 7.64 -19.80 32.24
C ASP A 59 7.82 -18.28 32.34
N ARG A 60 6.93 -17.55 31.66
CA ARG A 60 6.84 -16.09 31.71
C ARG A 60 5.46 -15.69 32.23
N GLU A 61 5.42 -15.09 33.40
CA GLU A 61 4.19 -14.52 33.95
C GLU A 61 4.13 -13.04 33.62
N ARG A 62 2.95 -12.54 33.21
CA ARG A 62 2.76 -11.11 32.96
C ARG A 62 2.63 -10.38 34.29
N ASP A 63 3.48 -9.39 34.49
CA ASP A 63 3.46 -8.54 35.67
C ASP A 63 2.77 -7.20 35.36
N THR A 64 1.76 -6.86 36.15
CA THR A 64 0.94 -5.66 35.99
C THR A 64 1.09 -4.65 37.13
N ASP A 65 1.72 -5.04 38.24
CA ASP A 65 1.63 -4.32 39.51
C ASP A 65 3.00 -3.89 40.05
N SER A 66 4.10 -4.37 39.47
CA SER A 66 5.44 -3.89 39.83
C SER A 66 5.60 -2.38 39.65
N VAL A 67 6.63 -1.86 40.35
CA VAL A 67 7.07 -0.47 40.21
C VAL A 67 7.34 -0.15 38.73
N LEU A 68 7.98 -1.06 37.99
CA LEU A 68 8.27 -0.91 36.58
C LEU A 68 6.99 -0.81 35.74
N SER A 69 6.05 -1.76 35.88
CA SER A 69 4.81 -1.73 35.09
C SER A 69 3.98 -0.47 35.35
N ARG A 70 3.93 -0.01 36.60
CA ARG A 70 3.17 1.19 36.98
C ARG A 70 3.85 2.47 36.51
N LEU A 71 5.18 2.52 36.59
CA LEU A 71 5.98 3.66 36.14
C LEU A 71 5.90 3.83 34.62
N LEU A 72 6.03 2.76 33.84
CA LEU A 72 5.93 2.86 32.39
C LEU A 72 4.53 3.23 31.90
N ARG A 73 3.48 2.89 32.67
CA ARG A 73 2.10 3.30 32.37
C ARG A 73 1.85 4.78 32.65
N ASN A 74 2.37 5.27 33.79
CA ASN A 74 2.24 6.66 34.25
C ASN A 74 3.62 7.20 34.67
N PRO A 75 4.48 7.59 33.70
CA PRO A 75 5.86 7.96 33.95
C PRO A 75 6.02 9.25 34.76
N ASN A 76 5.10 10.19 34.60
CA ASN A 76 5.02 11.40 35.41
C ASN A 76 3.58 11.96 35.39
N PRO A 77 3.25 12.98 36.21
CA PRO A 77 1.89 13.53 36.27
C PRO A 77 1.39 14.17 34.97
N ASP A 78 2.29 14.56 34.07
CA ASP A 78 1.97 15.34 32.87
C ASP A 78 1.91 14.49 31.59
N MET A 79 2.37 13.22 31.62
CA MET A 79 2.41 12.36 30.43
C MET A 79 2.10 10.89 30.75
N THR A 80 1.45 10.25 29.79
CA THR A 80 1.14 8.82 29.74
C THR A 80 2.30 8.01 29.17
N GLY A 81 2.26 6.68 29.35
CA GLY A 81 3.22 5.78 28.70
C GLY A 81 3.23 5.88 27.17
N TYR A 82 2.07 6.11 26.55
CA TYR A 82 1.96 6.34 25.10
C TYR A 82 2.76 7.58 24.69
N GLU A 83 2.55 8.70 25.38
CA GLU A 83 3.23 9.97 25.07
C GLU A 83 4.74 9.89 25.29
N LEU A 84 5.19 9.16 26.32
CA LEU A 84 6.60 8.93 26.57
C LEU A 84 7.27 8.17 25.42
N ILE A 85 6.65 7.08 24.94
CA ILE A 85 7.18 6.30 23.82
C ILE A 85 7.08 7.08 22.50
N TYR A 86 5.99 7.82 22.30
CA TYR A 86 5.82 8.68 21.13
C TYR A 86 6.94 9.74 21.06
N ALA A 87 7.22 10.41 22.17
CA ALA A 87 8.30 11.39 22.27
C ALA A 87 9.67 10.73 22.08
N LEU A 88 9.92 9.57 22.70
CA LEU A 88 11.16 8.80 22.54
C LEU A 88 11.46 8.49 21.07
N VAL A 89 10.48 7.93 20.35
CA VAL A 89 10.66 7.56 18.94
C VAL A 89 10.76 8.80 18.06
N SER A 90 10.00 9.85 18.36
CA SER A 90 10.11 11.13 17.62
C SER A 90 11.50 11.72 17.75
N ASP A 91 12.07 11.75 18.95
CA ASP A 91 13.43 12.25 19.20
C ASP A 91 14.48 11.37 18.51
N LEU A 92 14.34 10.04 18.58
CA LEU A 92 15.23 9.11 17.87
C LEU A 92 15.17 9.31 16.36
N LYS A 93 13.99 9.46 15.76
CA LYS A 93 13.90 9.66 14.31
C LYS A 93 14.37 11.05 13.86
N LEU A 94 14.25 12.07 14.71
CA LEU A 94 14.65 13.43 14.38
C LEU A 94 16.15 13.69 14.63
N TYR A 95 16.66 13.30 15.79
CA TYR A 95 18.01 13.61 16.25
C TYR A 95 18.96 12.40 16.29
N ASP A 96 18.44 11.18 16.09
CA ASP A 96 19.15 9.92 16.39
C ASP A 96 19.63 9.81 17.84
N ALA A 97 19.02 10.59 18.73
CA ALA A 97 19.32 10.63 20.15
C ALA A 97 18.07 11.01 20.94
N ALA A 98 17.83 10.35 22.06
CA ALA A 98 16.76 10.65 22.99
C ALA A 98 17.20 10.41 24.44
N TYR A 99 16.66 11.20 25.36
CA TYR A 99 17.12 11.25 26.74
C TYR A 99 15.94 11.15 27.70
N TRP A 100 16.04 10.23 28.67
CA TRP A 100 15.13 10.15 29.80
C TRP A 100 15.88 10.45 31.08
N TRP A 101 15.39 11.45 31.82
CA TRP A 101 15.82 11.71 33.19
C TRP A 101 14.94 10.92 34.14
N VAL A 102 15.56 10.05 34.93
CA VAL A 102 14.90 9.19 35.90
C VAL A 102 15.37 9.57 37.29
N TYR A 103 14.45 9.95 38.16
CA TYR A 103 14.76 10.40 39.52
C TYR A 103 13.68 9.98 40.51
N ARG A 104 14.02 10.02 41.80
CA ARG A 104 13.08 9.71 42.87
C ARG A 104 12.22 10.91 43.21
N ASP A 105 10.93 10.66 43.40
CA ASP A 105 9.98 11.65 43.88
C ASP A 105 9.02 10.97 44.86
N ALA A 106 8.98 11.47 46.09
CA ALA A 106 8.12 10.93 47.15
C ALA A 106 6.62 11.16 46.88
N SER A 107 6.27 12.13 46.02
CA SER A 107 4.89 12.40 45.62
C SER A 107 4.39 11.47 44.52
N ALA A 108 5.30 10.80 43.79
CA ALA A 108 4.93 9.87 42.74
C ALA A 108 4.43 8.53 43.34
N PRO A 109 3.34 7.94 42.83
CA PRO A 109 2.78 6.68 43.36
C PRO A 109 3.75 5.48 43.35
N THR A 110 4.76 5.52 42.50
CA THR A 110 5.82 4.49 42.37
C THR A 110 7.12 4.88 43.08
N GLY A 111 7.21 6.10 43.63
CA GLY A 111 8.43 6.68 44.19
C GLY A 111 9.46 7.13 43.15
N TRP A 112 9.13 7.02 41.85
CA TRP A 112 10.00 7.28 40.72
C TRP A 112 9.27 8.09 39.66
N VAL A 113 10.04 8.89 38.92
CA VAL A 113 9.54 9.71 37.81
C VAL A 113 10.48 9.55 36.62
N ILE A 114 9.89 9.43 35.43
CA ILE A 114 10.60 9.49 34.15
C ILE A 114 10.17 10.78 33.44
N ARG A 115 11.13 11.61 33.06
CA ARG A 115 10.90 12.81 32.25
C ARG A 115 11.71 12.74 30.97
N GLN A 116 11.02 12.78 29.83
CA GLN A 116 11.67 12.97 28.55
C GLN A 116 12.31 14.36 28.49
N LEU A 117 13.54 14.42 28.00
CA LEU A 117 14.29 15.64 27.82
C LEU A 117 14.46 15.87 26.31
N PRO A 118 13.96 16.99 25.76
CA PRO A 118 14.20 17.32 24.37
C PRO A 118 15.71 17.38 24.08
N PRO A 119 16.22 16.68 23.05
CA PRO A 119 17.63 16.73 22.71
C PRO A 119 18.14 18.16 22.48
N SER A 120 17.32 19.05 21.92
CA SER A 120 17.61 20.48 21.73
C SER A 120 17.83 21.28 23.02
N TRP A 121 17.50 20.74 24.19
CA TRP A 121 17.74 21.38 25.49
C TRP A 121 19.07 20.97 26.11
N VAL A 122 19.77 19.97 25.55
CA VAL A 122 21.08 19.52 26.01
C VAL A 122 22.14 20.51 25.53
N LEU A 123 22.84 21.14 26.47
CA LEU A 123 23.88 22.14 26.18
C LEU A 123 25.27 21.51 26.12
N THR A 124 25.57 20.65 27.10
CA THR A 124 26.91 20.09 27.28
C THR A 124 26.81 18.62 27.67
N THR A 125 27.68 17.80 27.10
CA THR A 125 27.87 16.40 27.47
C THR A 125 29.24 16.21 28.07
N TYR A 126 29.33 15.51 29.20
CA TYR A 126 30.58 15.25 29.90
C TYR A 126 31.04 13.82 29.67
N SER A 127 32.33 13.64 29.46
CA SER A 127 32.95 12.32 29.23
C SER A 127 34.41 12.36 29.66
N SER A 128 34.76 11.55 30.65
CA SER A 128 36.10 11.46 31.24
C SER A 128 37.04 10.59 30.41
N ASN A 129 36.51 9.55 29.77
CA ASN A 129 37.28 8.55 29.01
C ASN A 129 37.10 8.67 27.49
N GLY A 130 36.18 9.51 27.01
CA GLY A 130 35.88 9.68 25.58
C GLY A 130 35.01 8.59 24.96
N PHE A 131 34.70 7.52 25.69
CA PHE A 131 33.92 6.37 25.21
C PHE A 131 32.52 6.30 25.82
N GLY A 132 32.36 6.79 27.05
CA GLY A 132 31.09 6.81 27.77
C GLY A 132 30.64 8.23 28.11
N LEU A 133 29.35 8.37 28.43
CA LEU A 133 28.77 9.62 28.92
C LEU A 133 28.76 9.60 30.46
N ASP A 134 29.25 10.66 31.09
CA ASP A 134 29.30 10.79 32.55
C ASP A 134 28.17 11.66 33.10
N ALA A 135 27.80 12.71 32.38
CA ALA A 135 26.73 13.64 32.75
C ALA A 135 26.29 14.49 31.56
N ILE A 136 25.15 15.17 31.69
CA ILE A 136 24.66 16.19 30.76
C ILE A 136 24.22 17.45 31.52
N ASP A 137 24.36 18.60 30.87
CA ASP A 137 23.72 19.85 31.28
C ASP A 137 22.53 20.15 30.38
N VAL A 138 21.36 20.39 30.99
CA VAL A 138 20.12 20.62 30.27
C VAL A 138 19.53 21.96 30.68
N LYS A 139 19.07 22.76 29.71
CA LYS A 139 18.41 24.04 29.97
C LYS A 139 17.13 24.16 29.17
N ASN A 140 16.03 24.44 29.87
CA ASN A 140 14.80 24.85 29.20
C ASN A 140 14.98 26.29 28.66
N PRO A 141 14.90 26.51 27.33
CA PRO A 141 15.12 27.82 26.74
C PRO A 141 13.98 28.81 27.04
N LEU A 142 12.82 28.34 27.51
CA LEU A 142 11.60 29.13 27.65
C LEU A 142 11.45 29.82 29.02
N ASN A 143 12.15 29.36 30.06
CA ASN A 143 11.85 29.79 31.44
C ASN A 143 13.01 30.49 32.18
N GLY A 144 14.10 30.84 31.49
CA GLY A 144 15.21 31.62 32.08
C GLY A 144 15.95 30.94 33.25
N ALA A 145 15.56 29.71 33.62
CA ALA A 145 16.16 28.97 34.73
C ALA A 145 17.63 28.61 34.44
N PRO A 146 18.46 28.45 35.47
CA PRO A 146 19.82 27.95 35.30
C PRO A 146 19.80 26.53 34.72
N PRO A 147 20.86 26.12 33.99
CA PRO A 147 21.02 24.74 33.54
C PRO A 147 20.97 23.76 34.72
N VAL A 148 20.36 22.61 34.50
CA VAL A 148 20.31 21.49 35.44
C VAL A 148 21.38 20.48 35.04
N HIS A 149 22.26 20.15 35.98
CA HIS A 149 23.27 19.11 35.82
C HIS A 149 22.67 17.73 36.16
N ILE A 150 22.78 16.77 35.25
CA ILE A 150 22.22 15.44 35.40
C ILE A 150 23.34 14.40 35.21
N GLU A 151 23.63 13.67 36.28
CA GLU A 151 24.57 12.56 36.23
C GLU A 151 24.05 11.40 35.38
N PHE A 152 24.95 10.67 34.74
CA PHE A 152 24.62 9.47 33.96
C PHE A 152 23.91 8.41 34.82
N SER A 153 24.16 8.39 36.13
CA SER A 153 23.50 7.53 37.13
C SER A 153 21.96 7.68 37.13
N ASN A 154 21.44 8.85 36.75
CA ASN A 154 20.02 9.19 36.66
C ASN A 154 19.54 9.38 35.20
N LEU A 155 20.36 9.04 34.22
CA LEU A 155 20.08 9.26 32.80
C LEU A 155 19.97 7.93 32.06
N ILE A 156 18.99 7.85 31.16
CA ILE A 156 18.91 6.81 30.14
C ILE A 156 19.06 7.50 28.79
N VAL A 157 20.03 7.03 28.01
CA VAL A 157 20.33 7.53 26.66
C VAL A 157 19.97 6.47 25.65
N PHE A 158 19.17 6.86 24.68
CA PHE A 158 18.88 6.08 23.48
C PHE A 158 19.56 6.81 22.33
N HIS A 159 20.36 6.11 21.55
CA HIS A 159 21.01 6.70 20.39
C HIS A 159 21.24 5.63 19.32
N GLY A 160 21.21 6.05 18.07
CA GLY A 160 21.59 5.20 16.95
C GLY A 160 23.10 5.09 16.78
N TRP A 161 23.51 4.78 15.56
CA TRP A 161 24.91 4.57 15.23
C TRP A 161 25.52 5.81 14.59
N ASN A 162 26.77 6.11 14.96
CA ASN A 162 27.54 7.20 14.39
C ASN A 162 28.98 6.74 14.12
N PRO A 163 29.50 6.91 12.89
CA PRO A 163 30.85 6.50 12.54
C PRO A 163 31.93 7.34 13.23
N CYS A 164 31.60 8.57 13.65
CA CYS A 164 32.55 9.55 14.14
C CYS A 164 32.60 9.63 15.68
N ASP A 165 31.51 9.26 16.36
CA ASP A 165 31.44 9.30 17.82
C ASP A 165 30.52 8.18 18.36
N PRO A 166 31.05 7.17 19.06
CA PRO A 166 30.25 6.04 19.54
C PRO A 166 29.24 6.41 20.65
N ARG A 167 29.31 7.64 21.19
CA ARG A 167 28.46 8.08 22.30
C ARG A 167 27.12 8.66 21.84
N PHE A 168 26.99 9.00 20.55
CA PHE A 168 25.85 9.72 20.01
C PHE A 168 25.40 9.08 18.70
N GLY A 169 24.16 9.34 18.30
CA GLY A 169 23.66 8.97 16.98
C GLY A 169 24.06 10.00 15.91
N SER A 170 23.76 9.66 14.66
CA SER A 170 23.86 10.57 13.52
C SER A 170 22.48 10.82 12.96
N THR A 171 22.00 12.07 13.00
CA THR A 171 20.65 12.41 12.53
C THR A 171 20.44 12.00 11.05
N PRO A 172 19.34 11.28 10.73
CA PRO A 172 18.98 10.95 9.35
C PRO A 172 18.72 12.19 8.49
N ILE A 173 18.42 13.34 9.12
CA ILE A 173 18.17 14.61 8.43
C ILE A 173 19.41 15.10 7.69
N GLU A 174 20.61 14.81 8.20
CA GLU A 174 21.84 15.22 7.52
C GLU A 174 21.99 14.52 6.16
N ALA A 175 21.58 13.25 6.07
CA ALA A 175 21.55 12.52 4.80
C ALA A 175 20.47 13.07 3.85
N LEU A 176 19.34 13.53 4.40
CA LEU A 176 18.26 14.16 3.63
C LEU A 176 18.51 15.62 3.28
N ARG A 177 19.60 16.23 3.78
CA ARG A 177 19.80 17.68 3.74
C ARG A 177 19.64 18.25 2.33
N GLN A 178 20.34 17.69 1.34
CA GLN A 178 20.29 18.19 -0.04
C GLN A 178 18.88 18.13 -0.65
N ILE A 179 18.19 17.01 -0.46
CA ILE A 179 16.83 16.77 -0.97
C ILE A 179 15.83 17.74 -0.32
N LEU A 180 15.90 17.91 0.99
CA LEU A 180 15.07 18.87 1.71
C LEU A 180 15.38 20.32 1.27
N MET A 181 16.64 20.66 0.96
CA MET A 181 16.96 22.01 0.43
C MET A 181 16.35 22.23 -0.95
N GLU A 182 16.37 21.21 -1.81
CA GLU A 182 15.81 21.27 -3.15
C GLU A 182 14.29 21.49 -3.06
N GLN A 183 13.59 20.71 -2.25
CA GLN A 183 12.16 20.87 -2.01
C GLN A 183 11.81 22.28 -1.52
N PHE A 184 12.55 22.78 -0.54
CA PHE A 184 12.33 24.11 0.01
C PHE A 184 12.58 25.20 -1.03
N SER A 185 13.66 25.09 -1.80
CA SER A 185 13.95 26.02 -2.90
C SER A 185 12.86 25.98 -3.97
N ALA A 186 12.35 24.79 -4.28
CA ALA A 186 11.24 24.62 -5.21
C ALA A 186 9.94 25.22 -4.66
N TRP A 187 9.64 25.06 -3.37
CA TRP A 187 8.47 25.71 -2.74
C TRP A 187 8.61 27.22 -2.74
N ARG A 188 9.75 27.77 -2.34
CA ARG A 188 9.97 29.22 -2.39
C ARG A 188 9.86 29.78 -3.79
N PHE A 189 10.43 29.08 -4.78
CA PHE A 189 10.26 29.48 -6.16
C PHE A 189 8.77 29.49 -6.55
N ARG A 190 8.00 28.47 -6.16
CA ARG A 190 6.56 28.40 -6.43
C ARG A 190 5.78 29.51 -5.73
N GLU A 191 6.08 29.75 -4.45
CA GLU A 191 5.51 30.84 -3.65
C GLU A 191 5.77 32.18 -4.33
N GLN A 192 7.01 32.46 -4.74
CA GLN A 192 7.36 33.67 -5.48
C GLN A 192 6.59 33.78 -6.81
N VAL A 193 6.44 32.69 -7.56
CA VAL A 193 5.64 32.71 -8.79
C VAL A 193 4.18 33.01 -8.50
N TRP A 194 3.61 32.43 -7.43
CA TRP A 194 2.23 32.68 -7.04
C TRP A 194 1.99 34.06 -6.46
N GLU A 195 2.88 34.56 -5.61
CA GLU A 195 2.87 35.94 -5.13
C GLU A 195 2.93 36.92 -6.30
N ASN A 196 3.71 36.62 -7.34
CA ASN A 196 3.78 37.43 -8.56
C ASN A 196 2.63 37.18 -9.56
N GLY A 197 1.54 36.54 -9.13
CA GLY A 197 0.34 36.33 -9.93
C GLY A 197 0.47 35.30 -11.06
N GLY A 198 1.43 34.39 -10.98
CA GLY A 198 1.66 33.30 -11.95
C GLY A 198 2.26 33.74 -13.29
N ARG A 199 2.55 35.04 -13.47
CA ARG A 199 2.99 35.64 -14.75
C ARG A 199 4.51 35.68 -14.92
N PHE A 200 5.18 34.56 -14.62
CA PHE A 200 6.64 34.43 -14.76
C PHE A 200 7.10 34.33 -16.23
N ASP A 201 6.16 34.07 -17.14
CA ASP A 201 6.42 33.69 -18.52
C ASP A 201 6.29 34.84 -19.52
N LYS A 202 5.99 36.07 -19.11
CA LYS A 202 5.62 37.15 -20.03
C LYS A 202 6.63 38.28 -20.02
N TYR A 203 7.07 38.68 -21.21
CA TYR A 203 7.81 39.92 -21.40
C TYR A 203 7.08 40.81 -22.40
N ILE A 204 7.22 42.12 -22.19
CA ILE A 204 6.63 43.13 -23.07
C ILE A 204 7.71 43.60 -24.04
N SER A 205 7.52 43.39 -25.33
CA SER A 205 8.39 43.95 -26.36
C SER A 205 7.77 45.22 -26.93
N ARG A 206 8.58 46.28 -26.99
CA ARG A 206 8.23 47.53 -27.67
C ARG A 206 8.88 47.56 -29.06
N PRO A 207 8.16 47.98 -30.12
CA PRO A 207 8.71 48.12 -31.46
C PRO A 207 9.88 49.13 -31.52
N ALA A 208 10.87 48.88 -32.36
CA ALA A 208 12.06 49.75 -32.50
C ALA A 208 11.81 51.05 -33.28
N ASN A 209 10.65 51.19 -33.93
CA ASN A 209 10.27 52.32 -34.78
C ASN A 209 9.56 53.46 -34.01
N VAL A 210 9.47 53.38 -32.68
CA VAL A 210 8.82 54.38 -31.81
C VAL A 210 9.89 55.21 -31.08
N GLN A 211 9.59 56.47 -30.75
CA GLN A 211 10.49 57.36 -30.00
C GLN A 211 11.02 56.70 -28.71
N PRO A 212 12.35 56.69 -28.46
CA PRO A 212 12.92 56.16 -27.23
C PRO A 212 12.31 56.84 -26.02
N TRP A 213 12.01 56.06 -24.98
CA TRP A 213 11.60 56.64 -23.71
C TRP A 213 12.75 57.36 -23.04
N THR A 214 12.43 58.44 -22.33
CA THR A 214 13.32 58.98 -21.31
C THR A 214 13.40 58.01 -20.14
N ASP A 215 14.50 58.02 -19.38
CA ASP A 215 14.67 57.15 -18.20
C ASP A 215 13.50 57.28 -17.21
N ALA A 216 12.97 58.50 -17.05
CA ALA A 216 11.81 58.76 -16.19
C ALA A 216 10.51 58.12 -16.70
N GLN A 217 10.31 58.04 -18.02
CA GLN A 217 9.14 57.36 -18.60
C GLN A 217 9.27 55.83 -18.48
N ALA A 218 10.48 55.30 -18.70
CA ALA A 218 10.76 53.88 -18.57
C ALA A 218 10.57 53.39 -17.13
N GLU A 219 11.07 54.12 -16.13
CA GLU A 219 10.87 53.78 -14.72
C GLU A 219 9.40 53.91 -14.30
N ARG A 220 8.69 54.95 -14.73
CA ARG A 220 7.24 55.06 -14.47
C ARG A 220 6.45 53.87 -15.01
N PHE A 221 6.76 53.42 -16.23
CA PHE A 221 6.08 52.27 -16.82
C PHE A 221 6.39 50.97 -16.06
N LYS A 222 7.65 50.75 -15.67
CA LYS A 222 8.04 49.59 -14.86
C LYS A 222 7.28 49.57 -13.53
N THR A 223 7.27 50.69 -12.80
CA THR A 223 6.57 50.80 -11.52
C THR A 223 5.06 50.60 -11.69
N ASP A 224 4.43 51.24 -12.69
CA ASP A 224 3.00 51.10 -12.93
C ASP A 224 2.60 49.66 -13.29
N MET A 225 3.44 48.99 -14.10
CA MET A 225 3.24 47.58 -14.43
C MET A 225 3.40 46.68 -13.21
N GLN A 226 4.43 46.91 -12.39
CA GLN A 226 4.69 46.10 -11.21
C GLN A 226 3.56 46.27 -10.17
N GLU A 227 3.18 47.50 -9.84
CA GLU A 227 2.18 47.79 -8.80
C GLU A 227 0.74 47.40 -9.18
N LYS A 228 0.36 47.56 -10.46
CA LYS A 228 -1.02 47.27 -10.89
C LYS A 228 -1.23 45.82 -11.29
N TRP A 229 -0.20 45.13 -11.78
CA TRP A 229 -0.36 43.87 -12.50
C TRP A 229 0.43 42.69 -11.94
N THR A 230 1.32 42.91 -10.97
CA THR A 230 2.02 41.86 -10.21
C THR A 230 1.60 41.89 -8.75
N GLY A 231 1.78 40.80 -8.01
CA GLY A 231 1.36 40.74 -6.61
C GLY A 231 -0.08 40.25 -6.43
N ASN A 232 -0.37 39.67 -5.26
CA ASN A 232 -1.74 39.37 -4.81
C ASN A 232 -2.59 40.64 -4.59
N ASP A 233 -1.96 41.79 -4.33
CA ASP A 233 -2.63 43.06 -4.03
C ASP A 233 -2.72 44.00 -5.25
N GLY A 234 -2.35 43.53 -6.44
CA GLY A 234 -2.41 44.32 -7.67
C GLY A 234 -3.85 44.73 -7.99
N SER A 235 -4.12 46.04 -8.02
CA SER A 235 -5.47 46.60 -8.29
C SER A 235 -6.07 46.19 -9.67
N SER A 236 -5.22 45.68 -10.56
CA SER A 236 -5.59 45.16 -11.88
C SER A 236 -5.12 43.71 -12.12
N ALA A 237 -4.75 42.97 -11.06
CA ALA A 237 -4.46 41.55 -11.13
C ALA A 237 -5.64 40.79 -11.77
N GLY A 238 -5.35 39.89 -12.72
CA GLY A 238 -6.37 39.13 -13.46
C GLY A 238 -7.10 39.87 -14.58
N LYS A 239 -6.93 41.19 -14.76
CA LYS A 239 -7.49 41.93 -15.90
C LYS A 239 -6.65 41.72 -17.17
N MET A 240 -7.14 42.19 -18.32
CA MET A 240 -6.37 42.26 -19.56
C MET A 240 -5.59 43.58 -19.63
N PRO A 241 -4.25 43.57 -19.73
CA PRO A 241 -3.45 44.79 -19.86
C PRO A 241 -3.72 45.48 -21.19
N VAL A 242 -4.00 46.79 -21.12
CA VAL A 242 -4.05 47.67 -22.28
C VAL A 242 -2.62 48.18 -22.51
N LEU A 243 -2.09 47.93 -23.71
CA LEU A 243 -0.73 48.31 -24.08
C LEU A 243 -0.78 49.42 -25.14
N GLU A 244 0.10 50.40 -25.00
CA GLU A 244 0.22 51.54 -25.91
C GLU A 244 1.36 51.29 -26.93
N ASP A 245 1.50 52.18 -27.92
CA ASP A 245 2.63 52.20 -28.87
C ASP A 245 2.89 50.90 -29.65
N GLY A 246 1.87 50.05 -29.83
CA GLY A 246 2.02 48.77 -30.53
C GLY A 246 2.88 47.74 -29.78
N MET A 247 3.03 47.88 -28.46
CA MET A 247 3.69 46.87 -27.62
C MET A 247 2.96 45.54 -27.66
N THR A 248 3.72 44.45 -27.60
CA THR A 248 3.19 43.09 -27.56
C THR A 248 3.65 42.38 -26.28
N ILE A 249 2.73 41.64 -25.67
CA ILE A 249 3.07 40.67 -24.63
C ILE A 249 3.41 39.36 -25.32
N ASN A 250 4.63 38.89 -25.14
CA ASN A 250 5.04 37.57 -25.60
C ASN A 250 5.10 36.64 -24.39
N SER A 251 4.53 35.44 -24.55
CA SER A 251 4.70 34.34 -23.61
C SER A 251 5.91 33.50 -24.02
N ALA A 252 6.88 33.36 -23.11
CA ALA A 252 7.89 32.32 -23.14
C ALA A 252 7.22 31.03 -22.63
N GLU A 253 6.75 30.18 -23.54
CA GLU A 253 6.05 28.95 -23.19
C GLU A 253 6.91 28.04 -22.30
N PHE A 254 6.55 27.93 -21.03
CA PHE A 254 7.11 26.97 -20.08
C PHE A 254 5.99 25.99 -19.67
N ASN A 255 5.47 25.23 -20.63
CA ASN A 255 4.21 24.46 -20.53
C ASN A 255 4.37 23.05 -19.89
N ALA A 256 5.58 22.59 -19.53
CA ALA A 256 5.81 21.22 -19.05
C ALA A 256 5.62 20.99 -17.53
N ARG A 257 5.02 21.94 -16.80
CA ARG A 257 5.36 22.13 -15.38
C ARG A 257 4.46 21.46 -14.34
N GLU A 258 3.16 21.38 -14.57
CA GLU A 258 2.22 20.92 -13.53
C GLU A 258 2.32 19.42 -13.25
N ALA A 259 2.42 18.60 -14.31
CA ALA A 259 2.66 17.17 -14.15
C ALA A 259 4.03 16.91 -13.51
N GLN A 260 5.07 17.63 -13.92
CA GLN A 260 6.42 17.51 -13.35
C GLN A 260 6.47 17.92 -11.88
N TRP A 261 5.64 18.87 -11.43
CA TRP A 261 5.56 19.26 -10.01
C TRP A 261 4.93 18.20 -9.12
N LEU A 262 3.85 17.58 -9.58
CA LEU A 262 3.21 16.46 -8.89
C LEU A 262 4.20 15.29 -8.74
N GLU A 263 4.90 14.97 -9.84
CA GLU A 263 5.97 13.96 -9.87
C GLU A 263 7.08 14.28 -8.87
N THR A 264 7.64 15.50 -8.88
CA THR A 264 8.69 15.91 -7.93
C THR A 264 8.21 15.83 -6.49
N THR A 265 6.97 16.25 -6.20
CA THR A 265 6.42 16.19 -4.84
C THR A 265 6.28 14.74 -4.37
N LYS A 266 5.75 13.85 -5.22
CA LYS A 266 5.65 12.41 -4.94
C LYS A 266 7.02 11.78 -4.69
N LEU A 267 7.98 11.99 -5.61
CA LEU A 267 9.35 11.50 -5.49
C LEU A 267 10.00 11.94 -4.18
N SER A 268 9.70 13.16 -3.76
CA SER A 268 10.29 13.73 -2.57
C SER A 268 9.74 13.11 -1.27
N LEU A 269 8.44 12.81 -1.20
CA LEU A 269 7.86 12.01 -0.11
C LEU A 269 8.41 10.57 -0.11
N GLN A 270 8.55 9.97 -1.29
CA GLN A 270 9.15 8.63 -1.44
C GLN A 270 10.59 8.59 -0.94
N THR A 271 11.38 9.62 -1.23
CA THR A 271 12.78 9.72 -0.80
C THR A 271 12.88 9.86 0.72
N VAL A 272 12.05 10.71 1.33
CA VAL A 272 11.99 10.85 2.79
C VAL A 272 11.57 9.52 3.43
N ALA A 273 10.52 8.87 2.93
CA ALA A 273 10.08 7.57 3.44
C ALA A 273 11.18 6.50 3.34
N SER A 274 11.92 6.47 2.23
CA SER A 274 12.99 5.49 1.99
C SER A 274 14.14 5.62 2.98
N VAL A 275 14.52 6.85 3.38
CA VAL A 275 15.57 7.06 4.40
C VAL A 275 15.18 6.51 5.76
N TYR A 276 13.89 6.51 6.10
CA TYR A 276 13.39 5.90 7.32
C TYR A 276 12.99 4.42 7.14
N HIS A 277 13.38 3.79 6.03
CA HIS A 277 13.03 2.41 5.69
C HIS A 277 11.52 2.15 5.72
N LEU A 278 10.72 3.19 5.42
CA LEU A 278 9.27 3.12 5.36
C LEU A 278 8.83 2.92 3.91
N ASN A 279 7.96 1.95 3.67
CA ASN A 279 7.38 1.77 2.35
C ASN A 279 6.54 3.01 1.96
N PRO A 280 6.84 3.68 0.83
CA PRO A 280 6.16 4.92 0.45
C PRO A 280 4.64 4.77 0.25
N THR A 281 4.16 3.58 -0.07
CA THR A 281 2.72 3.29 -0.20
C THR A 281 1.98 3.49 1.13
N MET A 282 2.63 3.29 2.28
CA MET A 282 2.01 3.45 3.60
C MET A 282 1.73 4.92 3.97
N VAL A 283 2.44 5.86 3.34
CA VAL A 283 2.26 7.31 3.52
C VAL A 283 1.56 7.96 2.31
N GLY A 284 0.97 7.15 1.43
CA GLY A 284 0.19 7.64 0.29
C GLY A 284 1.03 8.20 -0.87
N ALA A 285 2.32 7.87 -0.95
CA ALA A 285 3.21 8.35 -2.01
C ALA A 285 3.15 7.51 -3.31
N SER A 286 2.46 6.37 -3.28
CA SER A 286 2.32 5.43 -4.41
C SER A 286 0.86 5.03 -4.55
N GLU A 287 0.37 5.00 -5.79
CA GLU A 287 -0.99 4.63 -6.16
C GLU A 287 -1.03 3.14 -6.53
N GLY A 288 -2.18 2.46 -6.35
CA GLY A 288 -2.35 1.06 -6.76
C GLY A 288 -2.11 -0.01 -5.68
N ALA A 289 -2.16 0.35 -4.39
CA ALA A 289 -2.05 -0.62 -3.30
C ALA A 289 -3.28 -1.54 -3.23
N THR A 290 -3.08 -2.85 -3.39
CA THR A 290 -4.13 -3.85 -3.10
C THR A 290 -4.14 -4.19 -1.60
N TYR A 291 -5.29 -4.66 -1.07
CA TYR A 291 -5.42 -5.04 0.34
C TYR A 291 -4.41 -6.11 0.80
N ALA A 292 -4.02 -7.03 -0.09
CA ALA A 292 -3.01 -8.04 0.20
C ALA A 292 -1.63 -7.38 0.39
N ASN A 293 -1.27 -6.47 -0.52
CA ASN A 293 -0.02 -5.70 -0.41
C ASN A 293 0.00 -4.84 0.86
N VAL A 294 -1.12 -4.22 1.23
CA VAL A 294 -1.20 -3.42 2.47
C VAL A 294 -0.97 -4.27 3.72
N ARG A 295 -1.50 -5.50 3.78
CA ARG A 295 -1.25 -6.42 4.91
C ARG A 295 0.21 -6.84 5.00
N GLU A 296 0.84 -7.17 3.87
CA GLU A 296 2.26 -7.50 3.85
C GLU A 296 3.13 -6.28 4.18
N TYR A 297 2.76 -5.08 3.73
CA TYR A 297 3.45 -3.84 4.13
C TYR A 297 3.30 -3.55 5.62
N ALA A 298 2.14 -3.82 6.21
CA ALA A 298 1.97 -3.71 7.67
C ALA A 298 2.85 -4.73 8.41
N ARG A 299 2.94 -5.98 7.93
CA ARG A 299 3.86 -6.98 8.51
C ARG A 299 5.31 -6.50 8.41
N MET A 300 5.75 -6.12 7.22
CA MET A 300 7.10 -5.61 6.96
C MET A 300 7.45 -4.40 7.83
N LEU A 301 6.50 -3.50 8.07
CA LEU A 301 6.68 -2.36 8.97
C LEU A 301 7.04 -2.80 10.38
N TYR A 302 6.33 -3.79 10.96
CA TYR A 302 6.58 -4.22 12.34
C TYR A 302 7.74 -5.21 12.48
N THR A 303 8.06 -5.99 11.44
CA THR A 303 9.17 -6.94 11.46
C THR A 303 10.50 -6.27 11.12
N ASP A 304 10.56 -5.56 10.00
CA ASP A 304 11.83 -5.17 9.38
C ASP A 304 12.18 -3.71 9.68
N THR A 305 11.18 -2.82 9.65
CA THR A 305 11.40 -1.38 9.89
C THR A 305 11.42 -1.06 11.38
N LEU A 306 10.36 -1.39 12.12
CA LEU A 306 10.20 -1.05 13.54
C LEU A 306 10.77 -2.11 14.47
N GLY A 307 10.84 -3.38 14.04
CA GLY A 307 11.36 -4.49 14.86
C GLY A 307 12.73 -4.20 15.50
N PRO A 308 13.72 -3.71 14.74
CA PRO A 308 15.02 -3.30 15.29
C PRO A 308 14.91 -2.19 16.34
N ASP A 309 14.10 -1.15 16.08
CA ASP A 309 13.91 -0.03 17.03
C ASP A 309 13.26 -0.52 18.32
N LEU A 310 12.19 -1.32 18.22
CA LEU A 310 11.47 -1.89 19.36
C LEU A 310 12.42 -2.74 20.22
N ARG A 311 13.26 -3.55 19.59
CA ARG A 311 14.24 -4.37 20.30
C ARG A 311 15.29 -3.50 20.99
N MET A 312 15.85 -2.52 20.29
CA MET A 312 16.84 -1.59 20.86
C MET A 312 16.27 -0.84 22.07
N ILE A 313 15.05 -0.33 21.96
CA ILE A 313 14.38 0.39 23.05
C ILE A 313 14.13 -0.54 24.24
N ALA A 314 13.56 -1.73 24.01
CA ALA A 314 13.31 -2.71 25.07
C ALA A 314 14.61 -3.14 25.77
N ASP A 315 15.66 -3.44 25.01
CA ASP A 315 16.97 -3.82 25.55
C ASP A 315 17.60 -2.68 26.36
N ARG A 316 17.49 -1.44 25.91
CA ARG A 316 17.99 -0.29 26.67
C ARG A 316 17.24 -0.09 27.98
N ILE A 317 15.92 -0.24 27.97
CA ILE A 317 15.09 -0.18 29.18
C ILE A 317 15.50 -1.31 30.14
N ASN A 318 15.61 -2.55 29.64
CA ASN A 318 16.03 -3.72 30.43
C ASN A 318 17.43 -3.56 31.02
N MET A 319 18.38 -3.06 30.23
CA MET A 319 19.77 -2.88 30.65
C MET A 319 19.93 -1.75 31.68
N ARG A 320 19.14 -0.67 31.57
CA ARG A 320 19.39 0.56 32.35
C ARG A 320 18.30 0.88 33.37
N LEU A 321 17.02 0.87 32.98
CA LEU A 321 15.92 1.26 33.86
C LEU A 321 15.71 0.24 34.98
N LEU A 322 15.71 -1.05 34.66
CA LEU A 322 15.47 -2.11 35.67
C LEU A 322 16.47 -2.06 36.84
N PRO A 323 17.80 -2.01 36.59
CA PRO A 323 18.77 -1.83 37.67
C PRO A 323 18.60 -0.53 38.45
N MET A 324 18.19 0.57 37.80
CA MET A 324 17.96 1.84 38.51
C MET A 324 16.82 1.76 39.52
N LEU A 325 15.76 1.04 39.14
CA LEU A 325 14.60 0.82 40.00
C LEU A 325 14.85 -0.25 41.09
N GLY A 326 15.95 -1.00 40.99
CA GLY A 326 16.26 -2.12 41.88
C GLY A 326 15.39 -3.35 41.62
N MET A 327 14.96 -3.54 40.37
CA MET A 327 14.12 -4.68 39.98
C MET A 327 14.94 -5.97 39.89
N PRO A 328 14.34 -7.14 40.17
CA PRO A 328 15.05 -8.40 40.09
C PRO A 328 15.43 -8.72 38.63
N SER A 329 16.55 -9.43 38.45
CA SER A 329 17.10 -9.72 37.12
C SER A 329 16.23 -10.63 36.24
N ASN A 330 15.19 -11.23 36.83
CA ASN A 330 14.25 -12.08 36.13
C ASN A 330 13.03 -11.30 35.60
N GLU A 331 12.86 -10.03 35.94
CA GLU A 331 11.89 -9.15 35.29
C GLU A 331 12.46 -8.55 34.01
N TYR A 332 11.62 -8.36 33.00
CA TYR A 332 11.98 -7.70 31.75
C TYR A 332 10.76 -7.08 31.07
N VAL A 333 11.02 -6.13 30.16
CA VAL A 333 10.01 -5.47 29.33
C VAL A 333 10.14 -5.92 27.89
N GLU A 334 9.00 -6.10 27.23
CA GLU A 334 8.91 -6.50 25.82
C GLU A 334 7.70 -5.82 25.17
N PHE A 335 7.87 -5.39 23.92
CA PHE A 335 6.76 -4.88 23.11
C PHE A 335 5.91 -6.03 22.60
N ASP A 336 4.60 -5.94 22.77
CA ASP A 336 3.67 -6.91 22.19
C ASP A 336 3.39 -6.59 20.72
N ILE A 337 4.25 -7.13 19.85
CA ILE A 337 4.09 -7.04 18.39
C ILE A 337 2.93 -7.91 17.91
N GLN A 338 2.64 -9.01 18.61
CA GLN A 338 1.55 -9.91 18.25
C GLN A 338 0.22 -9.17 18.26
N ALA A 339 -0.01 -8.24 19.18
CA ALA A 339 -1.23 -7.41 19.19
C ALA A 339 -1.49 -6.65 17.87
N LYS A 340 -0.46 -6.37 17.05
CA LYS A 340 -0.60 -5.72 15.73
C LYS A 340 -0.51 -6.66 14.54
N LEU A 341 0.21 -7.77 14.69
CA LEU A 341 0.30 -8.81 13.67
C LEU A 341 -0.88 -9.79 13.72
N SER A 342 -1.63 -9.80 14.83
CA SER A 342 -2.83 -10.60 14.97
C SER A 342 -3.83 -10.16 13.91
N GLY A 343 -4.34 -11.13 13.16
CA GLY A 343 -5.24 -10.94 12.04
C GLY A 343 -6.59 -10.34 12.42
N ASN A 344 -7.56 -10.40 11.50
CA ASN A 344 -8.92 -10.01 11.83
C ASN A 344 -9.48 -10.86 13.00
N PHE A 345 -10.56 -10.38 13.61
CA PHE A 345 -11.14 -11.04 14.78
C PHE A 345 -11.51 -12.51 14.51
N GLU A 346 -11.90 -12.83 13.28
CA GLU A 346 -12.23 -14.18 12.82
C GLU A 346 -11.01 -15.12 12.77
N GLU A 347 -9.88 -14.66 12.24
CA GLU A 347 -8.62 -15.40 12.22
C GLU A 347 -8.12 -15.66 13.65
N GLN A 348 -8.21 -14.65 14.53
CA GLN A 348 -7.86 -14.80 15.94
C GLN A 348 -8.79 -15.78 16.66
N ALA A 349 -10.11 -15.71 16.42
CA ALA A 349 -11.07 -16.63 17.03
C ALA A 349 -10.83 -18.09 16.58
N SER A 350 -10.57 -18.31 15.28
CA SER A 350 -10.24 -19.64 14.75
C SER A 350 -8.92 -20.17 15.33
N GLN A 351 -7.89 -19.32 15.43
CA GLN A 351 -6.62 -19.69 16.04
C GLN A 351 -6.80 -20.03 17.52
N ILE A 352 -7.51 -19.20 18.29
CA ILE A 352 -7.76 -19.44 19.72
C ILE A 352 -8.59 -20.71 19.91
N GLN A 353 -9.64 -20.92 19.10
CA GLN A 353 -10.48 -22.12 19.17
C GLN A 353 -9.69 -23.40 18.88
N SER A 354 -8.86 -23.40 17.83
CA SER A 354 -7.98 -24.54 17.52
C SER A 354 -6.90 -24.76 18.59
N SER A 355 -6.40 -23.69 19.20
CA SER A 355 -5.39 -23.74 20.27
C SER A 355 -5.96 -24.34 21.56
N VAL A 356 -7.19 -23.99 21.93
CA VAL A 356 -7.89 -24.52 23.11
C VAL A 356 -8.35 -25.98 22.91
N GLY A 357 -8.61 -26.38 21.66
CA GLY A 357 -8.97 -27.76 21.32
C GLY A 357 -7.79 -28.74 21.36
N ALA A 358 -6.55 -28.23 21.40
CA ALA A 358 -5.31 -28.99 21.54
C ALA A 358 -4.74 -28.85 22.97
N PRO A 359 -3.97 -29.82 23.49
CA PRO A 359 -3.49 -29.81 24.86
C PRO A 359 -2.26 -28.90 25.04
N TRP A 360 -2.36 -27.63 24.67
CA TRP A 360 -1.30 -26.64 24.92
C TRP A 360 -1.78 -25.28 25.44
N MET A 361 -3.10 -24.98 25.38
CA MET A 361 -3.66 -23.73 25.91
C MET A 361 -4.98 -24.01 26.67
N THR A 362 -5.11 -23.48 27.87
CA THR A 362 -6.33 -23.57 28.69
C THR A 362 -7.39 -22.54 28.27
N ARG A 363 -8.64 -22.75 28.70
CA ARG A 363 -9.73 -21.80 28.41
C ARG A 363 -9.48 -20.43 29.07
N ASN A 364 -8.93 -20.41 30.28
CA ASN A 364 -8.66 -19.14 30.97
C ASN A 364 -7.46 -18.38 30.37
N GLU A 365 -6.46 -19.07 29.83
CA GLU A 365 -5.38 -18.43 29.06
C GLU A 365 -5.90 -17.81 27.76
N ALA A 366 -6.72 -18.54 27.01
CA ALA A 366 -7.40 -18.02 25.81
C ALA A 366 -8.30 -16.81 26.12
N ARG A 367 -9.03 -16.84 27.25
CA ARG A 367 -9.86 -15.72 27.71
C ARG A 367 -9.01 -14.53 28.11
N ALA A 368 -7.86 -14.74 28.74
CA ALA A 368 -6.91 -13.67 29.06
C ALA A 368 -6.36 -12.98 27.79
N LEU A 369 -6.08 -13.73 26.72
CA LEU A 369 -5.70 -13.17 25.42
C LEU A 369 -6.81 -12.27 24.83
N ALA A 370 -8.07 -12.69 24.98
CA ALA A 370 -9.23 -11.92 24.55
C ALA A 370 -9.70 -10.84 25.56
N ASN A 371 -8.95 -10.58 26.63
CA ASN A 371 -9.34 -9.68 27.74
C ASN A 371 -10.72 -10.00 28.38
N LEU A 372 -11.08 -11.29 28.44
CA LEU A 372 -12.31 -11.78 29.05
C LEU A 372 -12.07 -12.22 30.51
N PRO A 373 -13.06 -12.07 31.41
CA PRO A 373 -12.92 -12.50 32.79
C PRO A 373 -12.75 -14.03 32.88
N ARG A 374 -11.95 -14.50 33.84
CA ARG A 374 -11.76 -15.93 34.13
C ARG A 374 -13.09 -16.61 34.45
N VAL A 375 -13.19 -17.90 34.11
CA VAL A 375 -14.33 -18.76 34.43
C VAL A 375 -13.88 -19.94 35.27
N ASP A 376 -14.75 -20.39 36.17
CA ASP A 376 -14.49 -21.54 37.03
C ASP A 376 -14.39 -22.83 36.21
N GLY A 377 -13.43 -23.71 36.54
CA GLY A 377 -13.08 -24.89 35.72
C GLY A 377 -12.40 -24.57 34.37
N GLY A 378 -11.96 -23.32 34.15
CA GLY A 378 -11.30 -22.88 32.92
C GLY A 378 -9.79 -23.14 32.84
N ASP A 379 -9.16 -23.55 33.94
CA ASP A 379 -7.72 -23.80 34.06
C ASP A 379 -7.33 -25.26 33.72
N GLU A 380 -8.30 -26.12 33.44
CA GLU A 380 -8.06 -27.49 32.98
C GLU A 380 -7.86 -27.54 31.46
N MET A 381 -6.85 -28.30 31.02
CA MET A 381 -6.63 -28.59 29.61
C MET A 381 -7.75 -29.46 29.05
N ILE A 382 -8.34 -29.03 27.92
CA ILE A 382 -9.32 -29.85 27.23
C ILE A 382 -8.57 -30.99 26.53
N THR A 383 -8.84 -32.22 26.97
CA THR A 383 -8.38 -33.44 26.29
C THR A 383 -9.55 -34.03 25.51
N PRO A 384 -9.47 -34.14 24.17
CA PRO A 384 -10.54 -34.73 23.38
C PRO A 384 -10.74 -36.20 23.75
N LEU A 385 -12.00 -36.63 23.95
CA LEU A 385 -12.37 -37.97 24.38
C LEU A 385 -11.78 -39.09 23.48
N ASN A 386 -11.56 -38.74 22.22
CA ASN A 386 -11.00 -39.53 21.14
C ASN A 386 -9.56 -40.02 21.46
N VAL A 387 -8.81 -39.25 22.25
CA VAL A 387 -7.41 -39.53 22.62
C VAL A 387 -7.32 -40.45 23.85
N LEU A 388 -8.35 -40.48 24.71
CA LEU A 388 -8.37 -41.29 25.94
C LEU A 388 -8.84 -42.74 25.75
N VAL A 389 -9.66 -43.03 24.72
CA VAL A 389 -10.27 -44.37 24.54
C VAL A 389 -9.91 -45.01 23.20
N GLY A 390 -9.44 -44.24 22.20
CA GLY A 390 -9.31 -44.70 20.81
C GLY A 390 -7.89 -45.00 20.30
N GLY A 391 -6.82 -44.76 21.07
CA GLY A 391 -5.45 -45.00 20.59
C GLY A 391 -5.05 -44.15 19.37
N GLN A 392 -5.75 -43.06 19.08
CA GLN A 392 -5.36 -42.08 18.05
C GLN A 392 -4.56 -40.94 18.67
N ALA A 393 -3.42 -40.61 18.06
CA ALA A 393 -2.49 -39.59 18.56
C ALA A 393 -2.98 -38.15 18.32
N SER A 394 -4.05 -37.94 17.55
CA SER A 394 -4.59 -36.61 17.24
C SER A 394 -6.11 -36.60 17.07
N PRO A 395 -6.83 -35.56 17.54
CA PRO A 395 -8.28 -35.39 17.35
C PRO A 395 -8.74 -35.26 15.89
N THR A 396 -7.80 -35.13 14.94
CA THR A 396 -8.06 -34.95 13.50
C THR A 396 -8.10 -36.25 12.71
N ASP A 397 -7.88 -37.41 13.33
CA ASP A 397 -7.51 -38.66 12.64
C ASP A 397 -8.65 -39.67 12.43
N SER A 398 -9.92 -39.25 12.53
CA SER A 398 -11.09 -40.11 12.31
C SER A 398 -11.93 -39.64 11.10
N GLY A 399 -11.63 -40.18 9.91
CA GLY A 399 -12.54 -40.18 8.75
C GLY A 399 -11.88 -39.84 7.41
N ASP A 400 -11.47 -40.86 6.65
CA ASP A 400 -10.94 -40.73 5.28
C ASP A 400 -11.98 -40.18 4.29
N GLY A 401 -11.57 -39.23 3.45
CA GLY A 401 -12.22 -38.96 2.16
C GLY A 401 -12.35 -37.51 1.66
N VAL A 402 -11.83 -36.51 2.37
CA VAL A 402 -11.80 -35.11 1.88
C VAL A 402 -10.36 -34.62 1.89
N THR A 403 -9.84 -34.29 0.71
CA THR A 403 -8.54 -33.63 0.54
C THR A 403 -8.47 -32.36 1.40
N PRO A 404 -7.37 -32.09 2.14
CA PRO A 404 -7.29 -30.94 3.03
C PRO A 404 -7.49 -29.64 2.24
N ALA A 405 -8.55 -28.91 2.57
CA ALA A 405 -8.77 -27.57 2.08
C ALA A 405 -7.70 -26.62 2.63
N ASP A 406 -7.21 -25.75 1.75
CA ASP A 406 -6.20 -24.73 2.00
C ASP A 406 -6.56 -23.80 3.19
N PRO A 407 -5.67 -23.56 4.17
CA PRO A 407 -5.91 -22.65 5.29
C PRO A 407 -6.02 -21.15 4.92
N TYR A 408 -5.86 -20.79 3.64
CA TYR A 408 -5.87 -19.40 3.16
C TYR A 408 -7.18 -18.89 2.54
N ALA A 409 -8.32 -19.58 2.74
CA ALA A 409 -9.63 -19.04 2.40
C ALA A 409 -10.05 -17.97 3.44
N SER A 410 -9.49 -16.76 3.32
CA SER A 410 -9.87 -15.61 4.13
C SER A 410 -11.34 -15.25 3.87
N ASN A 411 -12.20 -15.47 4.87
CA ASN A 411 -13.53 -14.87 4.92
C ASN A 411 -13.38 -13.34 5.06
N ALA A 412 -13.36 -12.65 3.92
CA ALA A 412 -13.61 -11.23 3.86
C ALA A 412 -15.11 -10.99 4.04
N GLY A 413 -15.47 -10.03 4.91
CA GLY A 413 -16.85 -9.65 5.19
C GLY A 413 -17.71 -9.54 3.92
N ILE A 414 -18.64 -10.48 3.81
CA ILE A 414 -19.76 -10.46 2.88
C ILE A 414 -20.73 -9.39 3.40
N PRO A 415 -21.22 -8.43 2.60
CA PRO A 415 -22.39 -7.67 2.99
C PRO A 415 -23.53 -8.68 3.16
N GLU A 416 -24.13 -8.78 4.36
CA GLU A 416 -25.17 -9.76 4.71
C GLU A 416 -26.21 -9.94 3.59
N SER A 417 -26.01 -10.94 2.74
CA SER A 417 -27.05 -11.54 1.93
C SER A 417 -27.25 -12.94 2.46
N LYS A 418 -28.39 -13.13 3.16
CA LYS A 418 -28.83 -14.40 3.74
C LYS A 418 -28.49 -15.57 2.82
N SER A 419 -27.55 -16.42 3.23
CA SER A 419 -27.30 -17.70 2.57
C SER A 419 -28.53 -18.59 2.78
N LEU A 420 -29.38 -18.70 1.75
CA LEU A 420 -30.40 -19.74 1.66
C LEU A 420 -29.68 -21.08 1.54
N GLY A 421 -29.57 -21.80 2.66
CA GLY A 421 -29.10 -23.18 2.67
C GLY A 421 -30.13 -24.10 2.00
N LEU A 422 -30.05 -24.20 0.66
CA LEU A 422 -30.82 -25.15 -0.13
C LEU A 422 -29.91 -26.32 -0.52
N VAL A 423 -30.27 -27.53 -0.08
CA VAL A 423 -29.68 -28.80 -0.53
C VAL A 423 -30.25 -29.08 -1.93
N GLY A 424 -29.75 -28.36 -2.93
CA GLY A 424 -30.24 -28.38 -4.30
C GLY A 424 -29.35 -29.14 -5.29
N ARG A 425 -29.88 -29.43 -6.49
CA ARG A 425 -29.10 -29.96 -7.63
C ARG A 425 -28.22 -28.84 -8.20
N LYS A 426 -26.97 -29.17 -8.55
CA LYS A 426 -25.92 -28.18 -8.86
C LYS A 426 -25.33 -28.40 -10.26
N ALA A 427 -25.06 -27.31 -10.96
CA ALA A 427 -24.31 -27.31 -12.22
C ALA A 427 -23.27 -26.20 -12.24
N ARG A 428 -22.08 -26.46 -12.80
CA ARG A 428 -21.00 -25.47 -12.88
C ARG A 428 -20.65 -25.13 -14.31
N GLY A 429 -20.43 -23.84 -14.58
CA GLY A 429 -19.85 -23.37 -15.83
C GLY A 429 -18.34 -23.52 -15.84
N HIS A 430 -17.86 -24.75 -15.96
CA HIS A 430 -16.43 -25.08 -16.02
C HIS A 430 -15.93 -25.03 -17.47
N ALA A 431 -14.85 -24.28 -17.71
CA ALA A 431 -14.12 -24.31 -18.97
C ALA A 431 -12.95 -25.30 -18.87
N THR A 432 -12.92 -26.28 -19.77
CA THR A 432 -11.83 -27.27 -19.80
C THR A 432 -10.55 -26.70 -20.41
N ALA A 433 -9.41 -27.31 -20.07
CA ALA A 433 -8.13 -26.94 -20.68
C ALA A 433 -8.14 -27.13 -22.21
N GLU A 434 -8.78 -28.20 -22.71
CA GLU A 434 -8.90 -28.48 -24.14
C GLU A 434 -9.68 -27.38 -24.88
N GLN A 435 -10.81 -26.93 -24.31
CA GLN A 435 -11.59 -25.81 -24.86
C GLN A 435 -10.79 -24.49 -24.90
N ALA A 436 -9.95 -24.25 -23.90
CA ALA A 436 -9.07 -23.08 -23.90
C ALA A 436 -7.94 -23.22 -24.95
N ASP A 437 -7.38 -24.42 -25.12
CA ASP A 437 -6.32 -24.68 -26.11
C ASP A 437 -6.83 -24.51 -27.55
N GLU A 438 -8.04 -24.96 -27.86
CA GLU A 438 -8.68 -24.75 -29.17
C GLU A 438 -8.81 -23.25 -29.51
N ILE A 439 -9.29 -22.44 -28.56
CA ILE A 439 -9.39 -20.98 -28.74
C ILE A 439 -7.99 -20.36 -28.86
N ALA A 440 -7.00 -20.86 -28.11
CA ALA A 440 -5.63 -20.38 -28.20
C ALA A 440 -5.06 -20.62 -29.60
N ASP A 441 -5.33 -21.76 -30.22
CA ASP A 441 -4.90 -22.06 -31.59
C ASP A 441 -5.55 -21.15 -32.63
N VAL A 442 -6.83 -20.81 -32.47
CA VAL A 442 -7.50 -19.80 -33.30
C VAL A 442 -6.79 -18.46 -33.20
N LEU A 443 -6.52 -17.99 -31.97
CA LEU A 443 -5.84 -16.72 -31.72
C LEU A 443 -4.40 -16.73 -32.26
N ARG A 444 -3.66 -17.83 -32.09
CA ARG A 444 -2.30 -17.99 -32.63
C ARG A 444 -2.30 -17.89 -34.15
N ASN A 445 -3.22 -18.59 -34.81
CA ASN A 445 -3.33 -18.56 -36.27
C ASN A 445 -3.72 -17.17 -36.77
N PHE A 446 -4.64 -16.49 -36.08
CA PHE A 446 -4.99 -15.10 -36.37
C PHE A 446 -3.77 -14.17 -36.24
N PHE A 447 -3.05 -14.22 -35.12
CA PHE A 447 -1.88 -13.37 -34.90
C PHE A 447 -0.76 -13.64 -35.90
N LYS A 448 -0.54 -14.89 -36.33
CA LYS A 448 0.40 -15.22 -37.43
C LYS A 448 0.01 -14.55 -38.75
N ARG A 449 -1.28 -14.55 -39.09
CA ARG A 449 -1.78 -13.85 -40.30
C ARG A 449 -1.62 -12.34 -40.16
N GLN A 450 -1.98 -11.79 -39.00
CA GLN A 450 -1.88 -10.36 -38.71
C GLN A 450 -0.42 -9.90 -38.75
N ARG A 451 0.51 -10.64 -38.11
CA ARG A 451 1.96 -10.40 -38.14
C ARG A 451 2.48 -10.28 -39.56
N LYS A 452 2.17 -11.25 -40.41
CA LYS A 452 2.65 -11.25 -41.81
C LYS A 452 2.20 -10.00 -42.57
N SER A 453 0.96 -9.56 -42.36
CA SER A 453 0.42 -8.38 -43.02
C SER A 453 0.99 -7.08 -42.46
N ILE A 454 1.09 -6.96 -41.13
CA ILE A 454 1.49 -5.73 -40.45
C ILE A 454 2.99 -5.50 -40.55
N ILE A 455 3.82 -6.52 -40.33
CA ILE A 455 5.28 -6.37 -40.46
C ILE A 455 5.66 -5.96 -41.88
N ALA A 456 5.05 -6.57 -42.91
CA ALA A 456 5.27 -6.18 -44.30
C ALA A 456 4.85 -4.72 -44.58
N ALA A 457 3.76 -4.24 -43.96
CA ALA A 457 3.30 -2.85 -44.09
C ALA A 457 4.23 -1.86 -43.38
N LEU A 458 4.73 -2.22 -42.18
CA LEU A 458 5.68 -1.41 -41.41
C LEU A 458 7.06 -1.32 -42.10
N ASP A 459 7.57 -2.43 -42.64
CA ASP A 459 8.85 -2.47 -43.37
C ASP A 459 8.81 -1.58 -44.63
N ALA A 460 7.67 -1.53 -45.32
CA ALA A 460 7.47 -0.68 -46.49
C ALA A 460 7.55 0.83 -46.17
N LYS A 461 7.31 1.23 -44.92
CA LYS A 461 7.28 2.63 -44.47
C LYS A 461 8.64 3.20 -44.04
N LYS A 462 9.69 2.37 -43.92
CA LYS A 462 11.08 2.79 -43.61
C LYS A 462 11.21 3.81 -42.45
N GLY A 463 10.41 3.67 -41.39
CA GLY A 463 10.50 4.54 -40.21
C GLY A 463 9.75 5.88 -40.30
N GLN A 464 8.99 6.12 -41.38
CA GLN A 464 8.10 7.28 -41.49
C GLN A 464 6.70 6.91 -40.99
N PHE A 465 6.42 7.18 -39.72
CA PHE A 465 5.14 6.92 -39.09
C PHE A 465 4.46 8.23 -38.68
N GLU A 466 3.21 8.43 -39.09
CA GLU A 466 2.36 9.53 -38.63
C GLU A 466 1.27 8.97 -37.72
N PHE A 467 1.12 9.57 -36.53
CA PHE A 467 0.05 9.25 -35.60
C PHE A 467 -0.82 10.48 -35.42
N LYS A 468 -2.04 10.45 -35.95
CA LYS A 468 -3.02 11.52 -35.79
C LYS A 468 -4.00 11.14 -34.68
N ALA A 469 -4.34 12.10 -33.82
CA ALA A 469 -5.34 11.90 -32.80
C ALA A 469 -6.68 11.51 -33.44
N ASN A 470 -7.27 10.40 -32.99
CA ASN A 470 -8.56 9.84 -33.44
C ASN A 470 -8.59 9.25 -34.87
N GLU A 471 -7.45 9.00 -35.50
CA GLU A 471 -7.38 8.24 -36.77
C GLU A 471 -6.58 6.94 -36.58
N SER A 472 -7.05 5.85 -37.20
CA SER A 472 -6.26 4.62 -37.26
C SER A 472 -5.04 4.83 -38.15
N PRO A 473 -3.85 4.31 -37.79
CA PRO A 473 -2.69 4.38 -38.67
C PRO A 473 -2.99 3.79 -40.04
N ASP A 474 -2.39 4.33 -41.09
CA ASP A 474 -2.67 3.91 -42.48
C ASP A 474 -2.24 2.46 -42.78
N TRP A 475 -1.36 1.89 -41.96
CA TRP A 475 -0.96 0.48 -41.98
C TRP A 475 -1.87 -0.44 -41.17
N TRP A 476 -2.90 0.10 -40.50
CA TRP A 476 -3.83 -0.63 -39.64
C TRP A 476 -5.29 -0.48 -40.07
N ASP A 477 -5.91 -1.61 -40.43
CA ASP A 477 -7.34 -1.70 -40.76
C ASP A 477 -8.11 -2.39 -39.62
N GLN A 478 -8.62 -1.58 -38.69
CA GLN A 478 -9.33 -2.07 -37.50
C GLN A 478 -10.57 -2.91 -37.87
N GLU A 479 -11.39 -2.44 -38.82
CA GLU A 479 -12.63 -3.12 -39.20
C GLU A 479 -12.36 -4.47 -39.85
N ARG A 480 -11.33 -4.57 -40.70
CA ARG A 480 -10.90 -5.84 -41.27
C ARG A 480 -10.46 -6.82 -40.20
N TRP A 481 -9.57 -6.40 -39.30
CA TRP A 481 -9.04 -7.30 -38.27
C TRP A 481 -10.13 -7.78 -37.32
N ASP A 482 -11.09 -6.92 -36.97
CA ASP A 482 -12.21 -7.27 -36.11
C ASP A 482 -13.12 -8.29 -36.78
N ARG A 483 -13.46 -8.06 -38.05
CA ARG A 483 -14.31 -8.97 -38.84
C ARG A 483 -13.66 -10.34 -39.05
N GLU A 484 -12.37 -10.38 -39.39
CA GLU A 484 -11.64 -11.65 -39.59
C GLU A 484 -11.57 -12.46 -38.29
N LEU A 485 -11.18 -11.83 -37.18
CA LEU A 485 -11.08 -12.54 -35.89
C LEU A 485 -12.45 -12.94 -35.34
N ALA A 486 -13.47 -12.10 -35.49
CA ALA A 486 -14.83 -12.44 -35.07
C ALA A 486 -15.35 -13.68 -35.81
N LYS A 487 -15.10 -13.77 -37.12
CA LYS A 487 -15.45 -14.94 -37.93
C LYS A 487 -14.72 -16.20 -37.48
N ASP A 488 -13.46 -16.08 -37.10
CA ASP A 488 -12.66 -17.22 -36.62
C ASP A 488 -13.11 -17.69 -35.22
N LEU A 489 -13.48 -16.77 -34.32
CA LEU A 489 -13.92 -17.09 -32.95
C LEU A 489 -15.37 -17.61 -32.86
N GLN A 490 -16.26 -17.15 -33.74
CA GLN A 490 -17.70 -17.40 -33.62
C GLN A 490 -18.07 -18.90 -33.52
N PRO A 491 -17.53 -19.82 -34.36
CA PRO A 491 -17.88 -21.24 -34.26
C PRO A 491 -17.56 -21.86 -32.91
N PHE A 492 -16.44 -21.45 -32.29
CA PHE A 492 -16.01 -21.94 -30.98
C PHE A 492 -16.86 -21.36 -29.86
N VAL A 493 -17.12 -20.04 -29.89
CA VAL A 493 -17.97 -19.37 -28.91
C VAL A 493 -19.38 -19.98 -28.90
N VAL A 494 -19.95 -20.26 -30.09
CA VAL A 494 -21.28 -20.87 -30.20
C VAL A 494 -21.28 -22.32 -29.70
N SER A 495 -20.36 -23.14 -30.19
CA SER A 495 -20.31 -24.56 -29.82
C SER A 495 -20.04 -24.78 -28.34
N GLN A 496 -19.06 -24.09 -27.75
CA GLN A 496 -18.74 -24.22 -26.33
C GLN A 496 -19.87 -23.72 -25.43
N SER A 497 -20.56 -22.63 -25.81
CA SER A 497 -21.72 -22.14 -25.07
C SER A 497 -22.85 -23.18 -25.02
N ILE A 498 -23.16 -23.79 -26.16
CA ILE A 498 -24.21 -24.81 -26.26
C ILE A 498 -23.82 -26.06 -25.45
N GLN A 499 -22.56 -26.48 -25.52
CA GLN A 499 -22.05 -27.60 -24.72
C GLN A 499 -22.22 -27.34 -23.22
N ALA A 500 -21.80 -26.16 -22.74
CA ALA A 500 -21.93 -25.76 -21.35
C ALA A 500 -23.40 -25.70 -20.91
N ALA A 501 -24.29 -25.16 -21.75
CA ALA A 501 -25.73 -25.12 -21.49
C ALA A 501 -26.32 -26.53 -21.33
N HIS A 502 -26.04 -27.44 -22.28
CA HIS A 502 -26.55 -28.81 -22.23
C HIS A 502 -26.00 -29.59 -21.04
N GLU A 503 -24.73 -29.41 -20.70
CA GLU A 503 -24.12 -30.04 -19.53
C GLU A 503 -24.73 -29.52 -18.23
N ALA A 504 -24.98 -28.21 -18.14
CA ALA A 504 -25.66 -27.61 -17.02
C ALA A 504 -27.06 -28.20 -16.82
N LEU A 505 -27.87 -28.31 -17.89
CA LEU A 505 -29.21 -28.91 -17.81
C LEU A 505 -29.16 -30.37 -17.37
N ARG A 506 -28.22 -31.17 -17.89
CA ARG A 506 -28.02 -32.56 -17.45
C ARG A 506 -27.73 -32.64 -15.94
N ASN A 507 -26.81 -31.82 -15.46
CA ASN A 507 -26.40 -31.81 -14.05
C ASN A 507 -27.51 -31.31 -13.12
N LEU A 508 -28.38 -30.43 -13.62
CA LEU A 508 -29.59 -29.98 -12.92
C LEU A 508 -30.75 -30.98 -13.00
N GLY A 509 -30.62 -32.07 -13.76
CA GLY A 509 -31.70 -33.04 -14.00
C GLY A 509 -32.86 -32.47 -14.81
N LEU A 510 -32.57 -31.55 -15.73
CA LEU A 510 -33.48 -30.98 -16.71
C LEU A 510 -33.16 -31.53 -18.11
N ASP A 511 -34.12 -31.47 -19.03
CA ASP A 511 -33.96 -31.97 -20.39
C ASP A 511 -33.04 -31.05 -21.21
N PRO A 512 -31.88 -31.49 -21.70
CA PRO A 512 -30.99 -30.66 -22.52
C PRO A 512 -31.64 -30.18 -23.83
N ASP A 513 -32.58 -30.96 -24.40
CA ASP A 513 -33.24 -30.61 -25.66
C ASP A 513 -34.26 -29.48 -25.50
N SER A 514 -34.55 -29.07 -24.26
CA SER A 514 -35.39 -27.89 -23.97
C SER A 514 -34.65 -26.56 -24.20
N TYR A 515 -33.33 -26.57 -24.35
CA TYR A 515 -32.53 -25.36 -24.59
C TYR A 515 -32.75 -24.79 -26.01
N ASP A 516 -33.24 -23.56 -26.09
CA ASP A 516 -33.37 -22.82 -27.35
C ASP A 516 -32.01 -22.23 -27.73
N LYS A 517 -31.25 -23.02 -28.49
CA LYS A 517 -29.97 -22.60 -29.05
C LYS A 517 -30.11 -21.47 -30.08
N ASP A 518 -31.21 -21.42 -30.84
CA ASP A 518 -31.36 -20.49 -31.97
C ASP A 518 -31.52 -19.05 -31.47
N GLN A 519 -32.17 -18.86 -30.31
CA GLN A 519 -32.26 -17.57 -29.62
C GLN A 519 -30.89 -17.02 -29.19
N THR A 520 -29.88 -17.87 -28.99
CA THR A 520 -28.57 -17.48 -28.46
C THR A 520 -27.53 -17.09 -29.51
N VAL A 521 -27.70 -17.55 -30.76
CA VAL A 521 -26.68 -17.42 -31.81
C VAL A 521 -26.35 -15.96 -32.12
N GLU A 522 -27.36 -15.08 -32.16
CA GLU A 522 -27.13 -13.65 -32.45
C GLU A 522 -26.31 -12.97 -31.34
N TYR A 523 -26.64 -13.25 -30.08
CA TYR A 523 -25.90 -12.73 -28.93
C TYR A 523 -24.44 -13.23 -28.95
N LEU A 524 -24.23 -14.53 -29.13
CA LEU A 524 -22.91 -15.15 -29.18
C LEU A 524 -22.06 -14.64 -30.34
N THR A 525 -22.70 -14.31 -31.47
CA THR A 525 -22.04 -13.68 -32.62
C THR A 525 -21.56 -12.27 -32.29
N ARG A 526 -22.39 -11.47 -31.61
CA ARG A 526 -21.98 -10.14 -31.12
C ARG A 526 -20.89 -10.23 -30.05
N LEU A 527 -20.95 -11.23 -29.18
CA LEU A 527 -19.91 -11.50 -28.18
C LEU A 527 -18.56 -11.77 -28.85
N ALA A 528 -18.53 -12.64 -29.88
CA ALA A 528 -17.32 -12.91 -30.66
C ALA A 528 -16.75 -11.63 -31.32
N ALA A 529 -17.62 -10.78 -31.88
CA ALA A 529 -17.22 -9.50 -32.45
C ALA A 529 -16.62 -8.54 -31.40
N GLY A 530 -17.23 -8.42 -30.22
CA GLY A 530 -16.69 -7.63 -29.12
C GLY A 530 -15.35 -8.15 -28.59
N ARG A 531 -15.19 -9.48 -28.52
CA ARG A 531 -13.89 -10.11 -28.17
C ARG A 531 -12.81 -9.76 -29.18
N ALA A 532 -13.13 -9.86 -30.47
CA ALA A 532 -12.22 -9.53 -31.56
C ALA A 532 -11.74 -8.07 -31.50
N HIS A 533 -12.68 -7.13 -31.36
CA HIS A 533 -12.38 -5.70 -31.25
C HIS A 533 -11.38 -5.38 -30.13
N GLY A 534 -11.66 -5.87 -28.92
CA GLY A 534 -10.78 -5.61 -27.76
C GLY A 534 -9.37 -6.18 -27.94
N ILE A 535 -9.24 -7.37 -28.55
CA ILE A 535 -7.94 -8.01 -28.81
C ILE A 535 -7.12 -7.20 -29.81
N ASN A 536 -7.76 -6.73 -30.88
CA ASN A 536 -7.11 -5.93 -31.91
C ASN A 536 -6.69 -4.55 -31.38
N LEU A 537 -7.53 -3.91 -30.55
CA LEU A 537 -7.22 -2.62 -29.94
C LEU A 537 -5.98 -2.68 -29.03
N VAL A 538 -5.85 -3.73 -28.22
CA VAL A 538 -4.65 -3.95 -27.37
C VAL A 538 -3.41 -4.18 -28.25
N THR A 539 -3.56 -4.94 -29.33
CA THR A 539 -2.47 -5.19 -30.27
C THR A 539 -2.00 -3.89 -30.93
N LEU A 540 -2.93 -3.05 -31.39
CA LEU A 540 -2.61 -1.74 -31.96
C LEU A 540 -1.84 -0.87 -30.97
N ARG A 541 -2.32 -0.76 -29.72
CA ARG A 541 -1.65 0.04 -28.68
C ARG A 541 -0.22 -0.44 -28.43
N GLN A 542 0.00 -1.74 -28.33
CA GLN A 542 1.34 -2.30 -28.11
C GLN A 542 2.26 -2.08 -29.31
N LEU A 543 1.74 -2.16 -30.53
CA LEU A 543 2.51 -1.85 -31.74
C LEU A 543 2.89 -0.37 -31.81
N ILE A 544 1.96 0.55 -31.48
CA ILE A 544 2.27 1.98 -31.42
C ILE A 544 3.37 2.24 -30.39
N ALA A 545 3.24 1.72 -29.18
CA ALA A 545 4.25 1.86 -28.13
C ALA A 545 5.63 1.33 -28.54
N ALA A 546 5.67 0.18 -29.23
CA ALA A 546 6.92 -0.39 -29.76
C ALA A 546 7.54 0.47 -30.87
N ILE A 547 6.72 1.17 -31.66
CA ILE A 547 7.20 2.08 -32.71
C ILE A 547 7.67 3.42 -32.14
N THR A 548 6.96 3.96 -31.15
CA THR A 548 7.25 5.30 -30.57
C THR A 548 8.31 5.28 -29.48
N GLY A 549 8.67 4.10 -28.95
CA GLY A 549 9.60 3.95 -27.83
C GLY A 549 8.99 4.34 -26.47
N ASP A 550 7.68 4.56 -26.42
CA ASP A 550 6.91 4.85 -25.20
C ASP A 550 6.49 3.55 -24.51
N LEU A 551 7.48 2.79 -24.03
CA LEU A 551 7.28 1.48 -23.43
C LEU A 551 7.20 1.59 -21.91
N SER A 552 6.22 0.92 -21.30
CA SER A 552 6.23 0.58 -19.88
C SER A 552 7.35 -0.44 -19.58
N ASP A 553 7.96 -0.38 -18.39
CA ASP A 553 9.07 -1.25 -17.96
C ASP A 553 8.79 -2.77 -18.09
N ASP A 554 7.53 -3.19 -18.18
CA ASP A 554 7.10 -4.59 -18.29
C ASP A 554 7.06 -5.15 -19.75
N ALA A 555 7.36 -4.34 -20.77
CA ALA A 555 7.26 -4.76 -22.17
C ALA A 555 8.45 -5.62 -22.60
N VAL A 556 8.27 -6.94 -22.59
CA VAL A 556 9.25 -7.90 -23.14
C VAL A 556 9.33 -7.72 -24.67
N LYS A 557 10.50 -7.26 -25.15
CA LYS A 557 10.94 -6.99 -26.53
C LYS A 557 10.46 -5.66 -27.12
N HIS A 558 11.45 -4.88 -27.57
CA HIS A 558 11.34 -3.45 -27.94
C HIS A 558 10.96 -3.19 -29.41
N ASP A 559 10.40 -4.16 -30.13
CA ASP A 559 10.07 -4.01 -31.55
C ASP A 559 8.71 -4.62 -31.93
N PRO A 560 8.11 -4.21 -33.07
CA PRO A 560 6.82 -4.75 -33.54
C PRO A 560 6.80 -6.27 -33.70
N ALA A 561 7.94 -6.89 -34.05
CA ALA A 561 8.05 -8.34 -34.14
C ALA A 561 7.93 -9.01 -32.75
N GLY A 562 8.55 -8.42 -31.72
CA GLY A 562 8.43 -8.84 -30.33
C GLY A 562 7.02 -8.77 -29.78
N VAL A 563 6.24 -7.74 -30.16
CA VAL A 563 4.81 -7.66 -29.81
C VAL A 563 4.04 -8.88 -30.33
N PHE A 564 4.33 -9.33 -31.56
CA PHE A 564 3.71 -10.54 -32.09
C PHE A 564 4.26 -11.84 -31.49
N ASP A 565 5.53 -11.91 -31.09
CA ASP A 565 6.06 -13.07 -30.37
C ASP A 565 5.28 -13.32 -29.06
N VAL A 566 4.97 -12.24 -28.32
CA VAL A 566 4.16 -12.31 -27.08
C VAL A 566 2.69 -12.60 -27.42
N ALA A 567 2.16 -11.98 -28.49
CA ALA A 567 0.81 -12.20 -28.95
C ALA A 567 0.53 -13.68 -29.27
N GLU A 568 1.44 -14.31 -30.02
CA GLU A 568 1.36 -15.69 -30.48
C GLU A 568 1.61 -16.73 -29.36
N THR A 569 2.08 -16.30 -28.18
CA THR A 569 2.41 -17.21 -27.08
C THR A 569 1.54 -16.95 -25.86
N SER A 570 2.05 -16.22 -24.87
CA SER A 570 1.43 -16.03 -23.57
C SER A 570 0.10 -15.28 -23.66
N ARG A 571 -0.01 -14.29 -24.56
CA ARG A 571 -1.24 -13.49 -24.68
C ARG A 571 -2.38 -14.28 -25.32
N ALA A 572 -2.12 -15.08 -26.36
CA ALA A 572 -3.11 -15.98 -26.95
C ALA A 572 -3.64 -16.96 -25.90
N ALA A 573 -2.76 -17.61 -25.13
CA ALA A 573 -3.15 -18.55 -24.08
C ALA A 573 -4.00 -17.86 -22.98
N THR A 574 -3.55 -16.70 -22.49
CA THR A 574 -4.25 -15.96 -21.42
C THR A 574 -5.62 -15.44 -21.87
N ALA A 575 -5.72 -14.94 -23.10
CA ALA A 575 -6.98 -14.50 -23.68
C ALA A 575 -7.94 -15.67 -23.92
N ALA A 576 -7.44 -16.81 -24.36
CA ALA A 576 -8.23 -18.01 -24.62
C ALA A 576 -8.88 -18.55 -23.33
N VAL A 577 -8.12 -18.66 -22.24
CA VAL A 577 -8.67 -19.05 -20.92
C VAL A 577 -9.81 -18.11 -20.52
N GLY A 578 -9.60 -16.79 -20.62
CA GLY A 578 -10.64 -15.82 -20.27
C GLY A 578 -11.89 -15.88 -21.16
N ILE A 579 -11.74 -16.22 -22.45
CA ILE A 579 -12.88 -16.41 -23.36
C ILE A 579 -13.63 -17.70 -23.01
N ALA A 580 -12.92 -18.82 -22.85
CA ALA A 580 -13.52 -20.11 -22.52
C ALA A 580 -14.33 -20.05 -21.22
N THR A 581 -13.76 -19.43 -20.18
CA THR A 581 -14.45 -19.19 -18.89
C THR A 581 -15.72 -18.37 -19.08
N ALA A 582 -15.63 -17.24 -19.80
CA ALA A 582 -16.77 -16.35 -20.01
C ALA A 582 -17.90 -17.02 -20.79
N VAL A 583 -17.56 -17.83 -21.79
CA VAL A 583 -18.52 -18.55 -22.64
C VAL A 583 -19.19 -19.69 -21.85
N SER A 584 -18.41 -20.45 -21.08
CA SER A 584 -18.92 -21.56 -20.27
C SER A 584 -19.83 -21.06 -19.14
N GLY A 585 -19.43 -19.96 -18.48
CA GLY A 585 -20.25 -19.30 -17.47
C GLY A 585 -21.55 -18.75 -18.06
N TRP A 586 -21.49 -18.10 -19.22
CA TRP A 586 -22.69 -17.58 -19.89
C TRP A 586 -23.64 -18.69 -20.33
N GLY A 587 -23.15 -19.76 -20.96
CA GLY A 587 -23.98 -20.88 -21.41
C GLY A 587 -24.72 -21.56 -20.25
N THR A 588 -24.03 -21.74 -19.12
CA THR A 588 -24.61 -22.30 -17.88
C THR A 588 -25.71 -21.39 -17.31
N MET A 589 -25.45 -20.08 -17.28
CA MET A 589 -26.41 -19.06 -16.85
C MET A 589 -27.64 -19.00 -17.75
N GLU A 590 -27.42 -19.05 -19.06
CA GLU A 590 -28.49 -18.94 -20.05
C GLU A 590 -29.39 -20.18 -20.03
N ALA A 591 -28.82 -21.38 -19.85
CA ALA A 591 -29.58 -22.59 -19.59
C ALA A 591 -30.50 -22.45 -18.38
N ALA A 592 -29.97 -21.90 -17.27
CA ALA A 592 -30.78 -21.65 -16.08
C ALA A 592 -31.88 -20.62 -16.34
N ARG A 593 -31.63 -19.57 -17.15
CA ARG A 593 -32.66 -18.58 -17.49
C ARG A 593 -33.81 -19.15 -18.29
N GLN A 594 -33.53 -20.05 -19.22
CA GLN A 594 -34.56 -20.62 -20.07
C GLN A 594 -35.40 -21.67 -19.33
N GLN A 595 -34.78 -22.46 -18.43
CA GLN A 595 -35.40 -23.70 -17.93
C GLN A 595 -35.49 -23.82 -16.42
N ALA A 596 -34.75 -23.05 -15.63
CA ALA A 596 -34.69 -23.25 -14.19
C ALA A 596 -35.84 -22.53 -13.42
N PRO A 597 -36.32 -23.11 -12.31
CA PRO A 597 -37.35 -22.49 -11.46
C PRO A 597 -36.98 -21.11 -10.94
N ALA A 598 -37.98 -20.33 -10.50
CA ALA A 598 -37.78 -18.97 -10.00
C ALA A 598 -36.87 -18.90 -8.76
N GLU A 599 -36.85 -19.97 -7.93
CA GLU A 599 -36.02 -20.04 -6.72
C GLU A 599 -34.55 -20.40 -6.98
N THR A 600 -34.12 -20.48 -8.24
CA THR A 600 -32.73 -20.82 -8.61
C THR A 600 -31.74 -19.77 -8.10
N THR A 601 -30.65 -20.22 -7.49
CA THR A 601 -29.55 -19.36 -7.05
C THR A 601 -28.30 -19.61 -7.88
N LYS A 602 -27.41 -18.63 -7.92
CA LYS A 602 -26.07 -18.77 -8.49
C LYS A 602 -25.01 -18.39 -7.48
N THR A 603 -23.91 -19.11 -7.49
CA THR A 603 -22.78 -18.92 -6.58
C THR A 603 -21.50 -18.71 -7.38
N TRP A 604 -20.72 -17.69 -7.01
CA TRP A 604 -19.41 -17.46 -7.63
C TRP A 604 -18.36 -18.37 -7.00
N ILE A 605 -17.66 -19.17 -7.80
CA ILE A 605 -16.66 -20.13 -7.34
C ILE A 605 -15.29 -19.73 -7.88
N VAL A 606 -14.33 -19.57 -6.98
CA VAL A 606 -12.95 -19.27 -7.35
C VAL A 606 -12.15 -20.56 -7.40
N THR A 607 -11.58 -20.85 -8.58
CA THR A 607 -10.81 -22.08 -8.84
C THR A 607 -9.31 -21.82 -9.04
N SER A 608 -8.92 -20.56 -9.28
CA SER A 608 -7.52 -20.19 -9.43
C SER A 608 -6.78 -20.35 -8.10
N ARG A 609 -5.55 -20.87 -8.16
CA ARG A 609 -4.62 -20.92 -7.01
C ARG A 609 -4.07 -19.54 -6.62
N ASN A 610 -4.17 -18.56 -7.52
CA ASN A 610 -3.80 -17.17 -7.28
C ASN A 610 -4.88 -16.25 -7.86
N PRO A 611 -6.06 -16.19 -7.23
CA PRO A 611 -7.16 -15.39 -7.73
C PRO A 611 -6.94 -13.91 -7.48
N ARG A 612 -7.52 -13.08 -8.35
CA ARG A 612 -7.58 -11.63 -8.12
C ARG A 612 -8.25 -11.35 -6.77
N PRO A 613 -7.82 -10.32 -6.03
CA PRO A 613 -8.45 -9.98 -4.75
C PRO A 613 -9.96 -9.71 -4.86
N SER A 614 -10.43 -9.12 -5.96
CA SER A 614 -11.85 -8.93 -6.27
C SER A 614 -12.60 -10.25 -6.41
N HIS A 615 -12.03 -11.20 -7.13
CA HIS A 615 -12.61 -12.53 -7.35
C HIS A 615 -12.59 -13.36 -6.08
N ALA A 616 -11.48 -13.34 -5.33
CA ALA A 616 -11.33 -14.05 -4.06
C ALA A 616 -12.40 -13.65 -3.05
N ARG A 617 -12.73 -12.36 -2.95
CA ARG A 617 -13.80 -11.85 -2.05
C ARG A 617 -15.19 -12.35 -2.42
N MET A 618 -15.42 -12.70 -3.68
CA MET A 618 -16.72 -13.21 -4.12
C MET A 618 -16.79 -14.73 -4.04
N ASN A 619 -15.72 -15.42 -3.65
CA ASN A 619 -15.76 -16.87 -3.55
C ASN A 619 -16.85 -17.32 -2.55
N GLY A 620 -17.81 -18.10 -3.03
CA GLY A 620 -18.98 -18.53 -2.25
C GLY A 620 -20.13 -17.53 -2.18
N GLN A 621 -20.00 -16.33 -2.77
CA GLN A 621 -21.11 -15.36 -2.83
C GLN A 621 -22.27 -15.98 -3.61
N THR A 622 -23.44 -16.07 -2.98
CA THR A 622 -24.66 -16.64 -3.57
C THR A 622 -25.73 -15.56 -3.71
N VAL A 623 -26.30 -15.44 -4.91
CA VAL A 623 -27.36 -14.47 -5.25
C VAL A 623 -28.47 -15.16 -6.05
N GLY A 624 -29.62 -14.51 -6.23
CA GLY A 624 -30.63 -15.01 -7.16
C GLY A 624 -30.08 -15.10 -8.58
N TYR A 625 -30.49 -16.08 -9.39
CA TYR A 625 -29.88 -16.27 -10.72
C TYR A 625 -30.01 -15.05 -11.66
N LYS A 626 -31.02 -14.20 -11.44
CA LYS A 626 -31.23 -12.94 -12.18
C LYS A 626 -30.53 -11.71 -11.55
N GLU A 627 -29.98 -11.84 -10.35
CA GLU A 627 -29.30 -10.74 -9.65
C GLU A 627 -27.82 -10.66 -10.06
N THR A 628 -27.17 -9.52 -9.85
CA THR A 628 -25.73 -9.37 -10.09
C THR A 628 -24.92 -9.71 -8.84
N PHE A 629 -23.68 -10.16 -9.02
CA PHE A 629 -22.72 -10.30 -7.94
C PHE A 629 -22.26 -8.93 -7.42
N SER A 630 -21.50 -8.91 -6.32
CA SER A 630 -21.06 -7.67 -5.67
C SER A 630 -20.15 -6.78 -6.54
N ASN A 631 -19.53 -7.34 -7.57
CA ASN A 631 -18.76 -6.61 -8.58
C ASN A 631 -19.61 -6.11 -9.78
N GLY A 632 -20.93 -6.27 -9.72
CA GLY A 632 -21.86 -5.90 -10.78
C GLY A 632 -21.94 -6.90 -11.95
N ALA A 633 -21.11 -7.94 -11.98
CA ALA A 633 -21.14 -8.96 -13.02
C ALA A 633 -22.28 -9.96 -12.80
N GLU A 634 -22.80 -10.52 -13.89
CA GLU A 634 -23.76 -11.61 -13.80
C GLU A 634 -23.09 -12.99 -13.71
N TRP A 635 -21.86 -13.15 -14.22
CA TRP A 635 -21.05 -14.38 -14.15
C TRP A 635 -19.54 -14.08 -14.34
N PRO A 636 -18.64 -15.03 -14.05
CA PRO A 636 -17.21 -14.87 -14.33
C PRO A 636 -16.90 -14.62 -15.80
N GLY A 637 -16.21 -13.52 -16.08
CA GLY A 637 -15.83 -13.15 -17.45
C GLY A 637 -16.86 -12.27 -18.19
N ASP A 638 -17.92 -11.81 -17.51
CA ASP A 638 -18.92 -10.88 -18.02
C ASP A 638 -18.29 -9.51 -18.38
N ARG A 639 -18.09 -9.29 -19.69
CA ARG A 639 -17.50 -8.05 -20.23
C ARG A 639 -18.42 -6.84 -20.18
N SER A 640 -19.71 -7.01 -19.91
CA SER A 640 -20.63 -5.88 -19.80
C SER A 640 -20.39 -5.09 -18.50
N ALA A 641 -19.91 -5.78 -17.45
CA ALA A 641 -19.63 -5.18 -16.15
C ALA A 641 -18.13 -5.13 -15.80
N LEU A 642 -17.31 -6.05 -16.32
CA LEU A 642 -15.91 -6.21 -15.89
C LEU A 642 -14.90 -5.67 -16.91
N GLY A 643 -13.88 -4.98 -16.39
CA GLY A 643 -12.72 -4.52 -17.15
C GLY A 643 -11.79 -5.67 -17.60
N VAL A 644 -10.88 -5.38 -18.53
CA VAL A 644 -9.93 -6.38 -19.06
C VAL A 644 -9.08 -7.00 -17.96
N ASP A 645 -8.65 -6.18 -17.01
CA ASP A 645 -7.81 -6.59 -15.87
C ASP A 645 -8.50 -7.56 -14.94
N GLU A 646 -9.84 -7.60 -14.92
CA GLU A 646 -10.67 -8.51 -14.12
C GLU A 646 -10.99 -9.82 -14.87
N ILE A 647 -10.80 -9.87 -16.18
CA ILE A 647 -11.20 -11.03 -17.00
C ILE A 647 -10.00 -11.83 -17.54
N ALA A 648 -8.87 -11.19 -17.84
CA ALA A 648 -7.74 -11.83 -18.51
C ALA A 648 -7.23 -13.06 -17.74
N GLY A 649 -7.25 -14.27 -18.32
CA GLY A 649 -6.83 -15.48 -17.60
C GLY A 649 -7.67 -15.83 -16.36
N CYS A 650 -8.89 -15.30 -16.24
CA CYS A 650 -9.83 -15.73 -15.19
C CYS A 650 -10.25 -17.19 -15.42
N THR A 651 -10.20 -18.01 -14.38
CA THR A 651 -10.70 -19.41 -14.38
C THR A 651 -11.90 -19.60 -13.45
N CYS A 652 -12.42 -18.55 -12.81
CA CYS A 652 -13.54 -18.66 -11.86
C CYS A 652 -14.79 -19.22 -12.55
N GLU A 653 -15.62 -19.91 -11.79
CA GLU A 653 -16.81 -20.60 -12.28
C GLU A 653 -18.07 -20.00 -11.64
N VAL A 654 -19.21 -20.22 -12.30
CA VAL A 654 -20.52 -19.97 -11.71
C VAL A 654 -21.19 -21.32 -11.44
N GLU A 655 -21.64 -21.54 -10.22
CA GLU A 655 -22.42 -22.70 -9.81
C GLU A 655 -23.90 -22.31 -9.74
N ILE A 656 -24.75 -22.93 -10.55
CA ILE A 656 -26.21 -22.82 -10.48
C ILE A 656 -26.73 -23.88 -9.53
N THR A 657 -27.61 -23.49 -8.60
CA THR A 657 -28.30 -24.40 -7.68
C THR A 657 -29.80 -24.23 -7.83
N ILE A 658 -30.50 -25.34 -8.11
CA ILE A 658 -31.97 -25.41 -8.10
C ILE A 658 -32.39 -26.16 -6.82
N PRO A 659 -33.40 -25.69 -6.06
CA PRO A 659 -33.93 -26.39 -4.88
C PRO A 659 -34.40 -27.83 -5.13
#